data_AF-A0A932ZMU3-F1
#
_entry.id   AF-A0A932ZMU3-F1
#
_cell.length_a   1.000
_cell.length_b   1.000
_cell.length_c   1.000
_cell.angle_alpha   90.00
_cell.angle_beta   90.00
_cell.angle_gamma   90.00
#
_symmetry.space_group_name_H-M   'P 1'
#
loop_
_entity.id
_entity.type
_entity.pdbx_description
1 polymer ?
#
loop_
_entity_poly.entity_id
_entity_poly.type
_entity_poly.pdbx_seq_one_letter_code
_entity_poly.pdbx_strand_id
1 'polypeptide(L)'
;MFLATGLLVSGALARADEPAGESASRGLYVRQLQVQRRLERLEEGMRALMERYAALPEEDPKRHLLGEALERMGNDLVVAKADAARQSLTEGDLERARAQAADLASSLRSILAVLSADTRGTDVEARREETRQTRDEVERIAQEEERLRQEAEAIRSASVPQAVRAASDALREARREQEALAARTARSLGTENAERSAAAAALQRLLEQHLALQARGEAGEPGGTPTGEERRLAEQVDAASRAMAQVGSQTPPQDAGAWQDAAREAAASAESMRDAAQSRAEGNPQEAHSSGEQAAQALREAIESLQAGALPPPGAADPEGAREQEALAEKVEQAARSLEESMDEMTPEQQEAARAASQSASQAAEQMRRAAEAMRSEDLSRAPGLQQQAVEYLKQAEEGMQLLERKFLNEEDRRKLERLVAQQREIEQRTRAVARKLQIEQELAERDAGRSAHQAAEQMNVVQGEFRKENLDSGIWEAERAIEYLREAAQALRRQENRYATEQAEIKLSKLQSELTKLQIDQEALRDETRTELAPGAGGTWEDASRDDLAARQGGLAGACDALEAELAEVGSDAYAWSLHDVGSSMRSAQSAIREGHLDPGAVGHQEAALRMLSIMLDGLKELLGRLEDEDRRGQAPRQMAQTGDMKMPLVRALDELRLILAIEREVQSAIQAAEARAASGQDVSAPEMERLRARRASSRDLAEKWEAKFRDEVR
;
A
#
# COMPACT_ATOMS: atom_id res chain seq x y z
N MET A 1 39.00 -30.12 5.59
CA MET A 1 40.33 -30.01 4.94
C MET A 1 40.61 -28.61 4.35
N PHE A 2 39.66 -27.66 4.37
CA PHE A 2 39.79 -26.32 3.77
C PHE A 2 40.30 -25.19 4.70
N LEU A 3 40.45 -25.42 6.01
CA LEU A 3 40.87 -24.37 6.95
C LEU A 3 42.40 -24.18 7.07
N ALA A 4 43.21 -25.01 6.40
CA ALA A 4 44.66 -25.04 6.61
C ALA A 4 45.50 -24.26 5.58
N THR A 5 44.93 -23.86 4.44
CA THR A 5 45.69 -23.26 3.32
C THR A 5 45.62 -21.73 3.24
N GLY A 6 44.79 -21.06 4.05
CA GLY A 6 44.56 -19.60 3.98
C GLY A 6 45.54 -18.69 4.72
N LEU A 7 46.45 -19.25 5.53
CA LEU A 7 47.32 -18.46 6.44
C LEU A 7 48.73 -18.17 5.90
N LEU A 8 49.11 -18.66 4.71
CA LEU A 8 50.47 -18.50 4.17
C LEU A 8 50.65 -17.38 3.13
N VAL A 9 49.58 -16.70 2.70
CA VAL A 9 49.66 -15.67 1.63
C VAL A 9 49.74 -14.24 2.19
N SER A 10 49.38 -14.00 3.45
CA SER A 10 49.29 -12.64 4.02
C SER A 10 50.64 -12.04 4.48
N GLY A 11 51.77 -12.73 4.30
CA GLY A 11 53.06 -12.37 4.92
C GLY A 11 54.14 -11.76 4.01
N ALA A 12 53.90 -11.59 2.70
CA ALA A 12 54.97 -11.29 1.73
C ALA A 12 54.83 -9.95 0.97
N LEU A 13 54.43 -8.87 1.65
CA LEU A 13 54.32 -7.52 1.06
C LEU A 13 54.98 -6.43 1.90
N ALA A 14 56.27 -6.60 2.21
CA ALA A 14 57.10 -5.51 2.70
C ALA A 14 58.45 -5.52 1.99
N ARG A 15 58.69 -4.45 1.23
CA ARG A 15 59.93 -4.03 0.53
C ARG A 15 60.10 -4.49 -0.91
N ALA A 16 59.83 -3.55 -1.82
CA ALA A 16 60.56 -3.41 -3.07
C ALA A 16 60.70 -1.91 -3.35
N ASP A 17 61.95 -1.43 -3.41
CA ASP A 17 62.34 -0.09 -3.82
C ASP A 17 62.07 0.11 -5.33
N GLU A 18 61.73 1.35 -5.70
CA GLU A 18 61.41 1.78 -7.07
C GLU A 18 62.59 1.64 -8.04
N PRO A 19 62.29 1.38 -9.33
CA PRO A 19 62.65 2.42 -10.31
C PRO A 19 61.61 2.65 -11.45
N ALA A 20 61.47 3.94 -11.78
CA ALA A 20 61.22 4.55 -13.09
C ALA A 20 60.30 3.82 -14.10
N GLY A 21 58.99 4.01 -13.93
CA GLY A 21 57.95 3.67 -14.91
C GLY A 21 56.55 4.06 -14.41
N GLU A 22 56.37 5.28 -13.90
CA GLU A 22 55.36 5.61 -12.87
C GLU A 22 53.88 5.73 -13.30
N SER A 23 53.50 5.89 -14.58
CA SER A 23 52.08 6.07 -14.92
C SER A 23 51.34 4.76 -15.23
N ALA A 24 51.96 3.86 -15.99
CA ALA A 24 51.37 2.56 -16.35
C ALA A 24 51.34 1.59 -15.15
N SER A 25 52.38 1.60 -14.32
CA SER A 25 52.50 0.77 -13.11
C SER A 25 51.50 1.17 -12.03
N ARG A 26 51.25 2.47 -11.81
CA ARG A 26 50.21 2.97 -10.89
C ARG A 26 48.80 2.57 -11.36
N GLY A 27 48.52 2.63 -12.66
CA GLY A 27 47.22 2.21 -13.21
C GLY A 27 46.93 0.72 -13.00
N LEU A 28 47.93 -0.13 -13.24
CA LEU A 28 47.81 -1.58 -13.01
C LEU A 28 47.67 -1.91 -11.52
N TYR A 29 48.41 -1.23 -10.64
CA TYR A 29 48.31 -1.41 -9.19
C TYR A 29 46.91 -1.05 -8.64
N VAL A 30 46.33 0.06 -9.09
CA VAL A 30 44.97 0.46 -8.68
C VAL A 30 43.93 -0.55 -9.15
N ARG A 31 44.04 -1.06 -10.39
CA ARG A 31 43.14 -2.10 -10.92
C ARG A 31 43.29 -3.42 -10.17
N GLN A 32 44.52 -3.81 -9.82
CA GLN A 32 44.78 -4.98 -8.99
C GLN A 32 44.10 -4.88 -7.62
N LEU A 33 44.21 -3.73 -6.94
CA LEU A 33 43.52 -3.45 -5.68
C LEU A 33 42.00 -3.52 -5.81
N GLN A 34 41.43 -3.04 -6.93
CA GLN A 34 39.99 -3.14 -7.18
C GLN A 34 39.52 -4.59 -7.36
N VAL A 35 40.29 -5.40 -8.08
CA VAL A 35 40.00 -6.84 -8.26
C VAL A 35 40.13 -7.58 -6.92
N GLN A 36 41.18 -7.31 -6.14
CA GLN A 36 41.37 -7.91 -4.81
C GLN A 36 40.20 -7.59 -3.86
N ARG A 37 39.80 -6.32 -3.75
CA ARG A 37 38.63 -5.92 -2.93
C ARG A 37 37.32 -6.55 -3.40
N ARG A 38 37.19 -6.84 -4.70
CA ARG A 38 36.01 -7.54 -5.23
C ARG A 38 36.04 -9.01 -4.86
N LEU A 39 37.20 -9.68 -4.96
CA LEU A 39 37.38 -11.07 -4.55
C LEU A 39 37.20 -11.27 -3.04
N GLU A 40 37.60 -10.31 -2.20
CA GLU A 40 37.35 -10.31 -0.76
C GLU A 40 35.85 -10.29 -0.44
N ARG A 41 35.07 -9.44 -1.11
CA ARG A 41 33.60 -9.41 -0.94
C ARG A 41 32.93 -10.70 -1.40
N LEU A 42 33.45 -11.33 -2.46
CA LEU A 42 32.94 -12.62 -2.94
C LEU A 42 33.24 -13.73 -1.93
N GLU A 43 34.41 -13.70 -1.30
CA GLU A 43 34.77 -14.62 -0.22
C GLU A 43 33.86 -14.48 1.00
N GLU A 44 33.56 -13.23 1.41
CA GLU A 44 32.61 -12.97 2.50
C GLU A 44 31.20 -13.50 2.16
N GLY A 45 30.72 -13.25 0.94
CA GLY A 45 29.45 -13.78 0.46
C GLY A 45 29.42 -15.31 0.41
N MET A 46 30.50 -15.95 -0.04
CA MET A 46 30.65 -17.41 -0.02
C MET A 46 30.67 -17.97 1.40
N ARG A 47 31.33 -17.30 2.36
CA ARG A 47 31.37 -17.72 3.76
C ARG A 47 29.97 -17.70 4.39
N ALA A 48 29.21 -16.63 4.17
CA ALA A 48 27.81 -16.55 4.62
C ALA A 48 26.92 -17.64 3.99
N LEU A 49 27.18 -18.00 2.74
CA LEU A 49 26.51 -19.10 2.05
C LEU A 49 26.87 -20.47 2.63
N MET A 50 28.14 -20.70 2.96
CA MET A 50 28.60 -21.93 3.61
C MET A 50 28.01 -22.09 5.02
N GLU A 51 27.81 -20.99 5.76
CA GLU A 51 27.12 -21.02 7.05
C GLU A 51 25.65 -21.41 6.91
N ARG A 52 24.94 -20.84 5.92
CA ARG A 52 23.55 -21.22 5.60
C ARG A 52 23.45 -22.66 5.11
N TYR A 53 24.41 -23.09 4.30
CA TYR A 53 24.53 -24.47 3.83
C TYR A 53 24.71 -25.46 4.99
N ALA A 54 25.58 -25.14 5.95
CA ALA A 54 25.82 -25.97 7.13
C ALA A 54 24.59 -26.09 8.04
N ALA A 55 23.65 -25.13 7.96
CA ALA A 55 22.39 -25.15 8.70
C ALA A 55 21.28 -25.99 8.02
N LEU A 56 21.48 -26.45 6.77
CA LEU A 56 20.50 -27.31 6.09
C LEU A 56 20.51 -28.75 6.66
N PRO A 57 19.36 -29.41 6.80
CA PRO A 57 19.28 -30.83 7.20
C PRO A 57 20.13 -31.74 6.29
N GLU A 58 20.70 -32.82 6.82
CA GLU A 58 21.52 -33.77 6.02
C GLU A 58 20.76 -34.42 4.87
N GLU A 59 19.44 -34.56 5.02
CA GLU A 59 18.55 -35.17 4.05
C GLU A 59 18.03 -34.18 3.00
N ASP A 60 18.39 -32.89 3.09
CA ASP A 60 17.92 -31.89 2.12
C ASP A 60 18.56 -32.12 0.75
N PRO A 61 17.77 -32.40 -0.32
CA PRO A 61 18.31 -32.66 -1.66
C PRO A 61 19.11 -31.48 -2.22
N LYS A 62 18.88 -30.25 -1.72
CA LYS A 62 19.66 -29.07 -2.09
C LYS A 62 21.05 -29.07 -1.49
N ARG A 63 21.28 -29.81 -0.41
CA ARG A 63 22.59 -29.90 0.25
C ARG A 63 23.63 -30.56 -0.68
N HIS A 64 23.27 -31.56 -1.47
CA HIS A 64 24.24 -32.12 -2.42
C HIS A 64 24.61 -31.12 -3.53
N LEU A 65 23.60 -30.47 -4.13
CA LEU A 65 23.79 -29.54 -5.26
C LEU A 65 24.49 -28.23 -4.84
N LEU A 66 24.17 -27.71 -3.66
CA LEU A 66 24.85 -26.54 -3.09
C LEU A 66 26.28 -26.88 -2.68
N GLY A 67 26.54 -28.10 -2.20
CA GLY A 67 27.88 -28.57 -1.87
C GLY A 67 28.82 -28.52 -3.07
N GLU A 68 28.41 -29.11 -4.19
CA GLU A 68 29.21 -29.12 -5.43
C GLU A 68 29.40 -27.72 -6.01
N ALA A 69 28.35 -26.88 -6.00
CA ALA A 69 28.43 -25.51 -6.48
C ALA A 69 29.36 -24.65 -5.62
N LEU A 70 29.29 -24.76 -4.29
CA LEU A 70 30.16 -24.02 -3.36
C LEU A 70 31.61 -24.51 -3.43
N GLU A 71 31.84 -25.80 -3.66
CA GLU A 71 33.18 -26.35 -3.87
C GLU A 71 33.80 -25.84 -5.16
N ARG A 72 33.06 -25.88 -6.27
CA ARG A 72 33.50 -25.33 -7.56
C ARG A 72 33.81 -23.83 -7.46
N MET A 73 32.92 -23.06 -6.85
CA MET A 73 33.13 -21.63 -6.64
C MET A 73 34.30 -21.34 -5.70
N GLY A 74 34.55 -22.20 -4.71
CA GLY A 74 35.72 -22.10 -3.83
C GLY A 74 37.02 -22.29 -4.62
N ASN A 75 37.05 -23.29 -5.50
CA ASN A 75 38.19 -23.53 -6.39
C ASN A 75 38.40 -22.36 -7.36
N ASP A 76 37.35 -21.85 -7.98
CA ASP A 76 37.39 -20.71 -8.90
C ASP A 76 37.84 -19.42 -8.19
N LEU A 77 37.39 -19.19 -6.96
CA LEU A 77 37.81 -18.06 -6.13
C LEU A 77 39.30 -18.16 -5.76
N VAL A 78 39.78 -19.35 -5.45
CA VAL A 78 41.21 -19.60 -5.18
C VAL A 78 42.06 -19.32 -6.43
N VAL A 79 41.63 -19.77 -7.60
CA VAL A 79 42.31 -19.49 -8.87
C VAL A 79 42.33 -17.99 -9.16
N ALA A 80 41.18 -17.31 -9.05
CA ALA A 80 41.09 -15.87 -9.30
C ALA A 80 41.95 -15.04 -8.32
N LYS A 81 42.03 -15.46 -7.05
CA LYS A 81 42.93 -14.84 -6.05
C LYS A 81 44.40 -15.11 -6.36
N ALA A 82 44.75 -16.34 -6.75
CA ALA A 82 46.13 -16.70 -7.12
C ALA A 82 46.59 -15.91 -8.33
N ASP A 83 45.73 -15.73 -9.33
CA ASP A 83 46.02 -14.92 -10.51
C ASP A 83 46.17 -13.44 -10.15
N ALA A 84 45.30 -12.89 -9.30
CA ALA A 84 45.40 -11.52 -8.80
C ALA A 84 46.59 -11.25 -7.86
N ALA A 85 47.28 -12.29 -7.37
CA ALA A 85 48.41 -12.20 -6.44
C ALA A 85 49.80 -12.34 -7.09
N ARG A 86 49.88 -12.64 -8.40
CA ARG A 86 51.18 -12.82 -9.09
C ARG A 86 51.99 -11.52 -9.11
N GLN A 87 53.30 -11.63 -8.86
CA GLN A 87 54.22 -10.48 -8.77
C GLN A 87 54.50 -9.79 -10.12
N SER A 88 54.23 -10.46 -11.25
CA SER A 88 54.38 -9.93 -12.61
C SER A 88 53.05 -10.01 -13.36
N LEU A 89 52.08 -9.19 -12.96
CA LEU A 89 50.75 -9.15 -13.58
C LEU A 89 50.77 -8.45 -14.93
N THR A 90 50.31 -9.15 -15.95
CA THR A 90 49.96 -8.53 -17.24
C THR A 90 48.53 -7.99 -17.19
N GLU A 91 48.19 -7.06 -18.08
CA GLU A 91 46.82 -6.54 -18.20
C GLU A 91 45.81 -7.67 -18.51
N GLY A 92 46.21 -8.67 -19.27
CA GLY A 92 45.41 -9.87 -19.54
C GLY A 92 45.18 -10.78 -18.33
N ASP A 93 46.06 -10.76 -17.33
CA ASP A 93 45.84 -11.49 -16.07
C ASP A 93 44.78 -10.80 -15.20
N LEU A 94 44.81 -9.46 -15.16
CA LEU A 94 43.82 -8.66 -14.46
C LEU A 94 42.43 -8.73 -15.11
N GLU A 95 42.36 -8.76 -16.44
CA GLU A 95 41.08 -8.94 -17.15
C GLU A 95 40.50 -10.34 -16.93
N ARG A 96 41.32 -11.39 -16.94
CA ARG A 96 40.88 -12.76 -16.61
C ARG A 96 40.36 -12.86 -15.18
N ALA A 97 41.09 -12.34 -14.19
CA ALA A 97 40.65 -12.33 -12.80
C ALA A 97 39.36 -11.50 -12.61
N ARG A 98 39.20 -10.41 -13.37
CA ARG A 98 37.96 -9.59 -13.34
C ARG A 98 36.77 -10.32 -13.96
N ALA A 99 36.96 -11.05 -15.06
CA ALA A 99 35.93 -11.88 -15.68
C ALA A 99 35.50 -13.02 -14.74
N GLN A 100 36.46 -13.76 -14.18
CA GLN A 100 36.20 -14.81 -13.18
C GLN A 100 35.46 -14.26 -11.95
N ALA A 101 35.84 -13.08 -11.46
CA ALA A 101 35.12 -12.42 -10.36
C ALA A 101 33.70 -11.94 -10.74
N ALA A 102 33.43 -11.69 -12.02
CA ALA A 102 32.08 -11.36 -12.49
C ALA A 102 31.20 -12.60 -12.59
N ASP A 103 31.74 -13.70 -13.08
CA ASP A 103 31.05 -14.99 -13.16
C ASP A 103 30.75 -15.53 -11.76
N LEU A 104 31.72 -15.52 -10.84
CA LEU A 104 31.51 -15.87 -9.43
C LEU A 104 30.41 -15.03 -8.76
N ALA A 105 30.35 -13.73 -9.05
CA ALA A 105 29.30 -12.85 -8.54
C ALA A 105 27.92 -13.19 -9.12
N SER A 106 27.87 -13.65 -10.38
CA SER A 106 26.65 -14.12 -11.02
C SER A 106 26.15 -15.41 -10.38
N SER A 107 27.05 -16.40 -10.22
CA SER A 107 26.75 -17.69 -9.58
C SER A 107 26.30 -17.54 -8.13
N LEU A 108 26.97 -16.68 -7.34
CA LEU A 108 26.54 -16.35 -5.97
C LEU A 108 25.13 -15.79 -5.91
N ARG A 109 24.78 -14.90 -6.84
CA ARG A 109 23.43 -14.30 -6.89
C ARG A 109 22.37 -15.33 -7.26
N SER A 110 22.67 -16.21 -8.22
CA SER A 110 21.76 -17.30 -8.61
C SER A 110 21.52 -18.26 -7.43
N ILE A 111 22.57 -18.66 -6.72
CA ILE A 111 22.46 -19.55 -5.55
C ILE A 111 21.69 -18.88 -4.40
N LEU A 112 21.95 -17.60 -4.13
CA LEU A 112 21.19 -16.84 -3.12
C LEU A 112 19.73 -16.68 -3.51
N ALA A 113 19.41 -16.53 -4.81
CA ALA A 113 18.04 -16.50 -5.31
C ALA A 113 17.33 -17.85 -5.05
N VAL A 114 17.97 -18.98 -5.35
CA VAL A 114 17.42 -20.32 -5.11
C VAL A 114 17.16 -20.60 -3.62
N LEU A 115 18.08 -20.19 -2.74
CA LEU A 115 17.93 -20.38 -1.30
C LEU A 115 16.89 -19.44 -0.66
N SER A 116 16.67 -18.27 -1.24
CA SER A 116 15.69 -17.30 -0.74
C SER A 116 14.28 -17.53 -1.30
N ALA A 117 14.14 -18.13 -2.48
CA ALA A 117 12.85 -18.40 -3.11
C ALA A 117 11.96 -19.37 -2.29
N ASP A 118 12.52 -20.48 -1.81
CA ASP A 118 11.73 -21.54 -1.13
C ASP A 118 11.21 -21.14 0.25
N THR A 119 11.99 -20.37 1.02
CA THR A 119 11.58 -19.95 2.37
C THR A 119 10.66 -18.73 2.35
N ARG A 120 10.78 -17.87 1.32
CA ARG A 120 9.90 -16.71 1.14
C ARG A 120 8.57 -17.08 0.51
N GLY A 121 8.53 -18.03 -0.42
CA GLY A 121 7.28 -18.41 -1.13
C GLY A 121 6.17 -18.89 -0.19
N THR A 122 6.49 -19.78 0.75
CA THR A 122 5.52 -20.31 1.73
C THR A 122 5.04 -19.28 2.74
N ASP A 123 5.91 -18.32 3.11
CA ASP A 123 5.55 -17.22 4.04
C ASP A 123 4.63 -16.21 3.35
N VAL A 124 4.90 -15.88 2.07
CA VAL A 124 4.07 -14.94 1.30
C VAL A 124 2.69 -15.54 0.96
N GLU A 125 2.58 -16.84 0.68
CA GLU A 125 1.27 -17.50 0.49
C GLU A 125 0.43 -17.51 1.76
N ALA A 126 1.03 -17.82 2.92
CA ALA A 126 0.32 -17.77 4.19
C ALA A 126 -0.17 -16.35 4.53
N ARG A 127 0.70 -15.34 4.37
CA ARG A 127 0.34 -13.93 4.59
C ARG A 127 -0.76 -13.46 3.65
N ARG A 128 -0.70 -13.81 2.36
CA ARG A 128 -1.74 -13.47 1.39
C ARG A 128 -3.11 -14.04 1.79
N GLU A 129 -3.16 -15.30 2.21
CA GLU A 129 -4.39 -15.94 2.66
C GLU A 129 -4.93 -15.29 3.94
N GLU A 130 -4.05 -14.95 4.89
CA GLU A 130 -4.41 -14.22 6.10
C GLU A 130 -4.97 -12.81 5.81
N THR A 131 -4.34 -12.05 4.90
CA THR A 131 -4.83 -10.75 4.43
C THR A 131 -6.20 -10.90 3.76
N ARG A 132 -6.39 -11.93 2.93
CA ARG A 132 -7.67 -12.22 2.25
C ARG A 132 -8.78 -12.50 3.27
N GLN A 133 -8.53 -13.37 4.24
CA GLN A 133 -9.50 -13.69 5.29
C GLN A 133 -9.87 -12.45 6.11
N THR A 134 -8.89 -11.60 6.42
CA THR A 134 -9.11 -10.35 7.15
C THR A 134 -9.93 -9.36 6.32
N ARG A 135 -9.65 -9.23 5.02
CA ARG A 135 -10.44 -8.42 4.08
C ARG A 135 -11.89 -8.90 4.03
N ASP A 136 -12.10 -10.20 3.88
CA ASP A 136 -13.45 -10.78 3.77
C ASP A 136 -14.25 -10.58 5.07
N GLU A 137 -13.58 -10.60 6.23
CA GLU A 137 -14.19 -10.25 7.52
C GLU A 137 -14.53 -8.75 7.62
N VAL A 138 -13.66 -7.85 7.13
CA VAL A 138 -13.96 -6.41 7.05
C VAL A 138 -15.18 -6.15 6.15
N GLU A 139 -15.24 -6.79 4.99
CA GLU A 139 -16.37 -6.66 4.06
C GLU A 139 -17.68 -7.20 4.68
N ARG A 140 -17.60 -8.32 5.42
CA ARG A 140 -18.75 -8.87 6.16
C ARG A 140 -19.24 -7.91 7.24
N ILE A 141 -18.32 -7.34 8.03
CA ILE A 141 -18.66 -6.33 9.04
C ILE A 141 -19.36 -5.13 8.39
N ALA A 142 -18.85 -4.63 7.27
CA ALA A 142 -19.44 -3.49 6.55
C ALA A 142 -20.86 -3.79 6.05
N GLN A 143 -21.12 -5.03 5.58
CA GLN A 143 -22.46 -5.45 5.17
C GLN A 143 -23.43 -5.56 6.35
N GLU A 144 -22.97 -6.07 7.48
CA GLU A 144 -23.77 -6.14 8.71
C GLU A 144 -24.11 -4.73 9.22
N GLU A 145 -23.15 -3.81 9.24
CA GLU A 145 -23.35 -2.42 9.65
C GLU A 145 -24.35 -1.70 8.72
N GLU A 146 -24.23 -1.90 7.40
CA GLU A 146 -25.19 -1.35 6.42
C GLU A 146 -26.61 -1.90 6.67
N ARG A 147 -26.74 -3.18 7.04
CA ARG A 147 -28.05 -3.76 7.40
C ARG A 147 -28.61 -3.08 8.65
N LEU A 148 -27.81 -2.88 9.69
CA LEU A 148 -28.27 -2.20 10.92
C LEU A 148 -28.67 -0.75 10.64
N ARG A 149 -27.91 -0.05 9.79
CA ARG A 149 -28.26 1.30 9.32
C ARG A 149 -29.62 1.32 8.64
N GLN A 150 -29.86 0.41 7.71
CA GLN A 150 -31.15 0.30 7.00
C GLN A 150 -32.31 -0.04 7.95
N GLU A 151 -32.08 -0.89 8.95
CA GLU A 151 -33.09 -1.19 9.98
C GLU A 151 -33.38 0.05 10.85
N ALA A 152 -32.37 0.82 11.25
CA ALA A 152 -32.55 2.08 11.98
C ALA A 152 -33.31 3.13 11.14
N GLU A 153 -32.98 3.24 9.85
CA GLU A 153 -33.67 4.13 8.91
C GLU A 153 -35.13 3.68 8.69
N ALA A 154 -35.39 2.38 8.64
CA ALA A 154 -36.74 1.84 8.57
C ALA A 154 -37.56 2.22 9.82
N ILE A 155 -36.98 2.11 11.02
CA ILE A 155 -37.63 2.55 12.27
C ILE A 155 -37.92 4.05 12.19
N ARG A 156 -36.92 4.88 11.89
CA ARG A 156 -37.10 6.34 11.73
C ARG A 156 -38.23 6.64 10.74
N SER A 157 -38.26 5.91 9.63
CA SER A 157 -39.22 6.15 8.56
C SER A 157 -40.67 5.77 8.89
N ALA A 158 -40.85 4.80 9.78
CA ALA A 158 -42.16 4.35 10.23
C ALA A 158 -42.69 5.19 11.39
N SER A 159 -41.82 5.65 12.29
CA SER A 159 -42.21 6.31 13.53
C SER A 159 -42.32 7.83 13.40
N VAL A 160 -41.44 8.47 12.61
CA VAL A 160 -41.35 9.94 12.54
C VAL A 160 -42.16 10.47 11.34
N PRO A 161 -43.04 11.49 11.52
CA PRO A 161 -43.74 12.13 10.41
C PRO A 161 -42.78 12.63 9.32
N GLN A 162 -43.18 12.54 8.06
CA GLN A 162 -42.32 12.92 6.93
C GLN A 162 -41.88 14.39 6.98
N ALA A 163 -42.77 15.29 7.44
CA ALA A 163 -42.46 16.71 7.61
C ALA A 163 -41.37 16.95 8.68
N VAL A 164 -41.43 16.22 9.79
CA VAL A 164 -40.42 16.29 10.87
C VAL A 164 -39.08 15.77 10.36
N ARG A 165 -39.06 14.65 9.63
CA ARG A 165 -37.84 14.13 9.00
C ARG A 165 -37.23 15.12 8.01
N ALA A 166 -38.04 15.65 7.10
CA ALA A 166 -37.58 16.60 6.10
C ALA A 166 -37.00 17.88 6.73
N ALA A 167 -37.64 18.40 7.79
CA ALA A 167 -37.12 19.54 8.54
C ALA A 167 -35.80 19.21 9.26
N SER A 168 -35.72 18.02 9.89
CA SER A 168 -34.54 17.53 10.59
C SER A 168 -33.33 17.39 9.65
N ASP A 169 -33.55 16.79 8.48
CA ASP A 169 -32.51 16.61 7.44
C ASP A 169 -32.07 17.97 6.85
N ALA A 170 -33.02 18.86 6.57
CA ALA A 170 -32.72 20.20 6.04
C ALA A 170 -31.91 21.06 7.02
N LEU A 171 -32.19 20.98 8.33
CA LEU A 171 -31.43 21.71 9.35
C LEU A 171 -29.98 21.20 9.46
N ARG A 172 -29.77 19.88 9.35
CA ARG A 172 -28.42 19.29 9.31
C ARG A 172 -27.62 19.67 8.09
N GLU A 173 -28.25 19.60 6.92
CA GLU A 173 -27.63 20.03 5.68
C GLU A 173 -27.22 21.51 5.79
N ALA A 174 -28.14 22.36 6.23
CA ALA A 174 -27.88 23.77 6.45
C ALA A 174 -26.75 24.01 7.46
N ARG A 175 -26.65 23.23 8.54
CA ARG A 175 -25.55 23.36 9.50
C ARG A 175 -24.20 23.03 8.87
N ARG A 176 -24.11 21.94 8.10
CA ARG A 176 -22.87 21.56 7.40
C ARG A 176 -22.46 22.60 6.36
N GLU A 177 -23.42 23.05 5.56
CA GLU A 177 -23.18 24.09 4.57
C GLU A 177 -22.75 25.39 5.25
N GLN A 178 -23.32 25.73 6.41
CA GLN A 178 -22.97 26.91 7.19
C GLN A 178 -21.56 26.82 7.78
N GLU A 179 -21.19 25.69 8.38
CA GLU A 179 -19.84 25.46 8.89
C GLU A 179 -18.80 25.51 7.75
N ALA A 180 -19.13 24.95 6.58
CA ALA A 180 -18.27 24.99 5.40
C ALA A 180 -18.15 26.42 4.82
N LEU A 181 -19.23 27.19 4.83
CA LEU A 181 -19.24 28.59 4.41
C LEU A 181 -18.42 29.45 5.40
N ALA A 182 -18.63 29.30 6.71
CA ALA A 182 -17.86 29.98 7.74
C ALA A 182 -16.36 29.70 7.63
N ALA A 183 -15.98 28.44 7.37
CA ALA A 183 -14.59 28.06 7.13
C ALA A 183 -14.01 28.66 5.82
N ARG A 184 -14.83 28.82 4.78
CA ARG A 184 -14.43 29.51 3.54
C ARG A 184 -14.25 31.01 3.78
N THR A 185 -15.21 31.66 4.44
CA THR A 185 -15.14 33.08 4.83
C THR A 185 -13.93 33.35 5.73
N ALA A 186 -13.65 32.49 6.71
CA ALA A 186 -12.46 32.62 7.56
C ALA A 186 -11.15 32.55 6.76
N ARG A 187 -11.09 31.69 5.72
CA ARG A 187 -9.92 31.57 4.84
C ARG A 187 -9.75 32.76 3.89
N SER A 188 -10.84 33.38 3.44
CA SER A 188 -10.77 34.55 2.55
C SER A 188 -10.33 35.83 3.27
N LEU A 189 -10.50 35.92 4.60
CA LEU A 189 -10.11 37.06 5.44
C LEU A 189 -8.60 37.10 5.80
N GLY A 190 -7.77 36.25 5.19
CA GLY A 190 -6.31 36.21 5.40
C GLY A 190 -5.86 35.21 6.46
N THR A 191 -4.57 34.83 6.43
CA THR A 191 -4.00 33.75 7.25
C THR A 191 -4.14 34.00 8.76
N GLU A 192 -4.05 35.27 9.19
CA GLU A 192 -4.11 35.61 10.61
C GLU A 192 -5.54 35.51 11.18
N ASN A 193 -6.57 35.84 10.40
CA ASN A 193 -7.97 35.60 10.77
C ASN A 193 -8.35 34.12 10.66
N ALA A 194 -7.79 33.40 9.68
CA ALA A 194 -7.93 31.95 9.60
C ALA A 194 -7.30 31.25 10.82
N GLU A 195 -6.15 31.73 11.30
CA GLU A 195 -5.47 31.24 12.50
C GLU A 195 -6.28 31.55 13.76
N ARG A 196 -6.82 32.77 13.91
CA ARG A 196 -7.71 33.12 15.03
C ARG A 196 -9.01 32.32 15.02
N SER A 197 -9.64 32.18 13.86
CA SER A 197 -10.85 31.38 13.70
C SER A 197 -10.59 29.90 13.99
N ALA A 198 -9.46 29.36 13.53
CA ALA A 198 -9.05 27.99 13.84
C ALA A 198 -8.75 27.82 15.35
N ALA A 199 -8.12 28.79 15.99
CA ALA A 199 -7.88 28.79 17.42
C ALA A 199 -9.19 28.87 18.22
N ALA A 200 -10.12 29.75 17.84
CA ALA A 200 -11.44 29.85 18.45
C ALA A 200 -12.24 28.56 18.28
N ALA A 201 -12.23 27.94 17.10
CA ALA A 201 -12.87 26.65 16.86
C ALA A 201 -12.23 25.52 17.67
N ALA A 202 -10.90 25.53 17.85
CA ALA A 202 -10.21 24.57 18.71
C ALA A 202 -10.61 24.74 20.19
N LEU A 203 -10.66 25.98 20.69
CA LEU A 203 -11.14 26.27 22.04
C LEU A 203 -12.62 25.90 22.23
N GLN A 204 -13.47 26.14 21.23
CA GLN A 204 -14.88 25.74 21.28
C GLN A 204 -15.03 24.22 21.42
N ARG A 205 -14.23 23.42 20.70
CA ARG A 205 -14.22 21.96 20.86
C ARG A 205 -13.78 21.54 22.27
N LEU A 206 -12.79 22.23 22.84
CA LEU A 206 -12.32 21.97 24.21
C LEU A 206 -13.40 22.35 25.24
N LEU A 207 -14.13 23.44 25.01
CA LEU A 207 -15.28 23.85 25.83
C LEU A 207 -16.41 22.81 25.76
N GLU A 208 -16.75 22.32 24.58
CA GLU A 208 -17.76 21.26 24.41
C GLU A 208 -17.35 19.97 25.12
N GLN A 209 -16.07 19.57 25.02
CA GLN A 209 -15.53 18.43 25.77
C GLN A 209 -15.62 18.64 27.29
N HIS A 210 -15.32 19.84 27.77
CA HIS A 210 -15.41 20.19 29.19
C HIS A 210 -16.85 20.10 29.70
N LEU A 211 -17.80 20.73 29.00
CA LEU A 211 -19.22 20.69 29.35
C LEU A 211 -19.77 19.25 29.32
N ALA A 212 -19.34 18.44 28.35
CA ALA A 212 -19.70 17.02 28.29
C ALA A 212 -19.14 16.22 29.48
N LEU A 213 -17.92 16.53 29.95
CA LEU A 213 -17.35 15.93 31.15
C LEU A 213 -18.08 16.39 32.43
N GLN A 214 -18.43 17.67 32.54
CA GLN A 214 -19.22 18.17 33.67
C GLN A 214 -20.60 17.49 33.76
N ALA A 215 -21.31 17.40 32.63
CA ALA A 215 -22.61 16.72 32.58
C ALA A 215 -22.52 15.22 32.95
N ARG A 216 -21.40 14.56 32.62
CA ARG A 216 -21.13 13.18 33.04
C ARG A 216 -20.79 13.08 34.53
N GLY A 217 -20.04 14.06 35.06
CA GLY A 217 -19.66 14.13 36.47
C GLY A 217 -20.85 14.36 37.40
N GLU A 218 -21.89 15.07 36.94
CA GLU A 218 -23.14 15.26 37.67
C GLU A 218 -24.01 14.00 37.72
N ALA A 219 -23.79 13.04 36.81
CA ALA A 219 -24.53 11.79 36.72
C ALA A 219 -23.86 10.59 37.44
N GLY A 220 -22.66 10.77 38.02
CA GLY A 220 -21.84 9.70 38.60
C GLY A 220 -21.71 9.74 40.14
N GLU A 221 -21.55 8.58 40.78
CA GLU A 221 -21.42 8.42 42.23
C GLU A 221 -20.22 9.19 42.84
N PRO A 222 -20.37 9.75 44.05
CA PRO A 222 -19.30 10.47 44.74
C PRO A 222 -18.19 9.49 45.17
N GLY A 223 -17.01 9.61 44.56
CA GLY A 223 -15.82 8.81 44.92
C GLY A 223 -14.90 8.42 43.76
N GLY A 224 -15.23 8.76 42.51
CA GLY A 224 -14.35 8.54 41.37
C GLY A 224 -13.12 9.45 41.41
N THR A 225 -11.91 8.88 41.37
CA THR A 225 -10.66 9.61 41.17
C THR A 225 -10.74 10.46 39.89
N PRO A 226 -10.03 11.61 39.83
CA PRO A 226 -10.10 12.54 38.69
C PRO A 226 -9.84 11.76 37.41
N THR A 227 -10.81 11.78 36.51
CA THR A 227 -10.73 11.00 35.28
C THR A 227 -9.48 11.47 34.53
N GLY A 228 -8.67 10.55 34.01
CA GLY A 228 -7.50 10.93 33.22
C GLY A 228 -7.85 11.85 32.04
N GLU A 229 -9.13 11.86 31.65
CA GLU A 229 -9.73 12.74 30.65
C GLU A 229 -9.75 14.21 31.08
N GLU A 230 -10.13 14.55 32.33
CA GLU A 230 -10.16 15.95 32.81
C GLU A 230 -8.76 16.57 32.89
N ARG A 231 -7.77 15.80 33.36
CA ARG A 231 -6.36 16.25 33.37
C ARG A 231 -5.83 16.44 31.95
N ARG A 232 -6.13 15.50 31.06
CA ARG A 232 -5.73 15.58 29.66
C ARG A 232 -6.38 16.77 28.95
N LEU A 233 -7.64 17.08 29.29
CA LEU A 233 -8.33 18.25 28.75
C LEU A 233 -7.70 19.55 29.25
N ALA A 234 -7.39 19.65 30.55
CA ALA A 234 -6.67 20.80 31.10
C ALA A 234 -5.28 20.98 30.46
N GLU A 235 -4.57 19.88 30.18
CA GLU A 235 -3.30 19.91 29.43
C GLU A 235 -3.46 20.39 27.99
N GLN A 236 -4.54 20.00 27.31
CA GLN A 236 -4.86 20.46 25.96
C GLN A 236 -5.21 21.95 25.93
N VAL A 237 -5.99 22.45 26.91
CA VAL A 237 -6.31 23.88 27.04
C VAL A 237 -5.05 24.70 27.36
N ASP A 238 -4.18 24.21 28.25
CA ASP A 238 -2.89 24.84 28.57
C ASP A 238 -1.93 24.85 27.38
N ALA A 239 -1.90 23.77 26.58
CA ALA A 239 -1.13 23.74 25.34
C ALA A 239 -1.68 24.73 24.30
N ALA A 240 -3.00 24.83 24.15
CA ALA A 240 -3.64 25.82 23.30
C ALA A 240 -3.33 27.25 23.75
N SER A 241 -3.42 27.53 25.06
CA SER A 241 -3.02 28.82 25.65
C SER A 241 -1.59 29.22 25.29
N ARG A 242 -0.61 28.31 25.46
CA ARG A 242 0.78 28.56 25.09
C ARG A 242 0.97 28.82 23.60
N ALA A 243 0.28 28.07 22.75
CA ALA A 243 0.33 28.28 21.30
C ALA A 243 -0.22 29.68 20.93
N MET A 244 -1.33 30.10 21.54
CA MET A 244 -1.89 31.44 21.34
C MET A 244 -0.98 32.56 21.84
N ALA A 245 -0.33 32.39 23.01
CA ALA A 245 0.65 33.34 23.52
C ALA A 245 1.86 33.46 22.57
N GLN A 246 2.31 32.34 22.00
CA GLN A 246 3.40 32.31 21.04
C GLN A 246 3.02 33.04 19.74
N VAL A 247 1.83 32.80 19.20
CA VAL A 247 1.32 33.53 18.03
C VAL A 247 1.21 35.03 18.35
N GLY A 248 0.63 35.40 19.49
CA GLY A 248 0.52 36.79 19.93
C GLY A 248 1.87 37.51 20.10
N SER A 249 2.97 36.79 20.37
CA SER A 249 4.32 37.36 20.43
C SER A 249 4.97 37.60 19.05
N GLN A 250 4.43 36.96 18.01
CA GLN A 250 4.88 37.06 16.62
C GLN A 250 4.00 38.03 15.80
N THR A 251 2.77 38.29 16.26
CA THR A 251 1.82 39.25 15.72
C THR A 251 2.23 40.72 16.03
N PRO A 252 2.03 41.68 15.11
CA PRO A 252 2.28 43.10 15.36
C PRO A 252 1.58 43.63 16.63
N PRO A 253 2.14 44.62 17.35
CA PRO A 253 1.63 45.06 18.66
C PRO A 253 0.17 45.54 18.68
N GLN A 254 -0.31 46.05 17.54
CA GLN A 254 -1.69 46.51 17.34
C GLN A 254 -2.71 45.37 17.29
N ASP A 255 -2.27 44.14 16.96
CA ASP A 255 -3.09 42.95 16.78
C ASP A 255 -2.78 41.87 17.85
N ALA A 256 -1.73 42.07 18.66
CA ALA A 256 -1.29 41.14 19.68
C ALA A 256 -2.23 41.07 20.91
N GLY A 257 -3.03 42.12 21.16
CA GLY A 257 -3.89 42.23 22.35
C GLY A 257 -4.87 41.06 22.47
N ALA A 258 -5.64 40.78 21.42
CA ALA A 258 -6.63 39.70 21.41
C ALA A 258 -6.02 38.30 21.62
N TRP A 259 -4.83 38.05 21.06
CA TRP A 259 -4.10 36.79 21.26
C TRP A 259 -3.60 36.64 22.69
N GLN A 260 -3.14 37.74 23.30
CA GLN A 260 -2.65 37.75 24.68
C GLN A 260 -3.79 37.61 25.69
N ASP A 261 -4.92 38.28 25.45
CA ASP A 261 -6.12 38.17 26.28
C ASP A 261 -6.69 36.76 26.19
N ALA A 262 -6.87 36.22 24.96
CA ALA A 262 -7.32 34.84 24.77
C ALA A 262 -6.37 33.80 25.39
N ALA A 263 -5.05 34.00 25.29
CA ALA A 263 -4.08 33.13 25.93
C ALA A 263 -4.20 33.17 27.47
N ARG A 264 -4.42 34.36 28.04
CA ARG A 264 -4.61 34.54 29.49
C ARG A 264 -5.89 33.87 29.97
N GLU A 265 -7.00 34.07 29.29
CA GLU A 265 -8.27 33.46 29.66
C GLU A 265 -8.26 31.93 29.49
N ALA A 266 -7.61 31.42 28.43
CA ALA A 266 -7.41 29.98 28.29
C ALA A 266 -6.49 29.39 29.38
N ALA A 267 -5.46 30.14 29.83
CA ALA A 267 -4.62 29.72 30.95
C ALA A 267 -5.41 29.68 32.27
N ALA A 268 -6.24 30.70 32.53
CA ALA A 268 -7.13 30.73 33.68
C ALA A 268 -8.12 29.55 33.66
N SER A 269 -8.67 29.23 32.48
CA SER A 269 -9.52 28.06 32.32
C SER A 269 -8.80 26.75 32.65
N ALA A 270 -7.59 26.55 32.15
CA ALA A 270 -6.80 25.35 32.45
C ALA A 270 -6.49 25.20 33.94
N GLU A 271 -6.26 26.31 34.65
CA GLU A 271 -6.08 26.33 36.11
C GLU A 271 -7.39 25.95 36.82
N SER A 272 -8.51 26.58 36.48
CA SER A 272 -9.82 26.25 37.04
C SER A 272 -10.25 24.80 36.75
N MET A 273 -9.86 24.21 35.60
CA MET A 273 -10.07 22.78 35.32
C MET A 273 -9.25 21.88 36.24
N ARG A 274 -7.99 22.25 36.55
CA ARG A 274 -7.14 21.50 37.48
C ARG A 274 -7.71 21.58 38.90
N ASP A 275 -8.15 22.76 39.31
CA ASP A 275 -8.80 22.98 40.61
C ASP A 275 -10.10 22.17 40.69
N ALA A 276 -10.92 22.17 39.63
CA ALA A 276 -12.13 21.36 39.59
C ALA A 276 -11.84 19.86 39.75
N ALA A 277 -10.82 19.36 39.04
CA ALA A 277 -10.38 17.97 39.15
C ALA A 277 -9.81 17.65 40.54
N GLN A 278 -9.10 18.59 41.16
CA GLN A 278 -8.55 18.45 42.51
C GLN A 278 -9.66 18.46 43.58
N SER A 279 -10.55 19.46 43.58
CA SER A 279 -11.69 19.52 44.49
C SER A 279 -12.59 18.29 44.38
N ARG A 280 -12.77 17.75 43.16
CA ARG A 280 -13.50 16.49 42.98
C ARG A 280 -12.75 15.29 43.58
N ALA A 281 -11.42 15.25 43.43
CA ALA A 281 -10.58 14.22 44.05
C ALA A 281 -10.58 14.28 45.59
N GLU A 282 -10.71 15.49 46.15
CA GLU A 282 -10.79 15.75 47.58
C GLU A 282 -12.20 15.54 48.15
N GLY A 283 -13.19 15.25 47.30
CA GLY A 283 -14.58 15.00 47.72
C GLY A 283 -15.39 16.26 47.98
N ASN A 284 -14.98 17.40 47.40
CA ASN A 284 -15.69 18.69 47.47
C ASN A 284 -16.43 18.98 46.15
N PRO A 285 -17.62 18.39 45.90
CA PRO A 285 -18.33 18.50 44.63
C PRO A 285 -18.83 19.93 44.33
N GLN A 286 -19.12 20.73 45.36
CA GLN A 286 -19.53 22.13 45.17
C GLN A 286 -18.39 23.00 44.65
N GLU A 287 -17.19 22.87 45.24
CA GLU A 287 -16.00 23.57 44.74
C GLU A 287 -15.62 23.08 43.34
N ALA A 288 -15.72 21.77 43.09
CA ALA A 288 -15.48 21.21 41.77
C ALA A 288 -16.43 21.75 40.70
N HIS A 289 -17.72 21.91 41.04
CA HIS A 289 -18.71 22.48 40.15
C HIS A 289 -18.43 23.97 39.90
N SER A 290 -18.18 24.77 40.95
CA SER A 290 -17.89 26.20 40.79
C SER A 290 -16.61 26.46 39.99
N SER A 291 -15.54 25.69 40.23
CA SER A 291 -14.29 25.81 39.45
C SER A 291 -14.50 25.34 38.01
N GLY A 292 -15.35 24.34 37.80
CA GLY A 292 -15.72 23.91 36.45
C GLY A 292 -16.54 24.96 35.68
N GLU A 293 -17.46 25.68 36.32
CA GLU A 293 -18.19 26.80 35.71
C GLU A 293 -17.25 27.97 35.38
N GLN A 294 -16.31 28.30 36.28
CA GLN A 294 -15.28 29.31 36.02
C GLN A 294 -14.40 28.92 34.82
N ALA A 295 -14.01 27.64 34.71
CA ALA A 295 -13.28 27.16 33.56
C ALA A 295 -14.06 27.31 32.25
N ALA A 296 -15.35 27.00 32.25
CA ALA A 296 -16.21 27.17 31.08
C ALA A 296 -16.38 28.64 30.69
N GLN A 297 -16.53 29.52 31.68
CA GLN A 297 -16.65 30.97 31.46
C GLN A 297 -15.36 31.56 30.89
N ALA A 298 -14.20 31.22 31.45
CA ALA A 298 -12.90 31.67 30.95
C ALA A 298 -12.62 31.16 29.51
N LEU A 299 -13.05 29.95 29.16
CA LEU A 299 -12.99 29.48 27.77
C LEU A 299 -13.89 30.30 26.82
N ARG A 300 -15.09 30.68 27.25
CA ARG A 300 -15.98 31.55 26.46
C ARG A 300 -15.36 32.93 26.26
N GLU A 301 -14.77 33.51 27.29
CA GLU A 301 -14.09 34.81 27.23
C GLU A 301 -12.83 34.75 26.34
N ALA A 302 -12.09 33.63 26.36
CA ALA A 302 -10.98 33.40 25.44
C ALA A 302 -11.45 33.34 23.98
N ILE A 303 -12.55 32.64 23.71
CA ILE A 303 -13.15 32.52 22.37
C ILE A 303 -13.66 33.90 21.90
N GLU A 304 -14.34 34.63 22.77
CA GLU A 304 -14.83 35.98 22.47
C GLU A 304 -13.68 36.95 22.18
N SER A 305 -12.57 36.87 22.94
CA SER A 305 -11.37 37.69 22.71
C SER A 305 -10.74 37.43 21.34
N LEU A 306 -10.63 36.15 20.92
CA LEU A 306 -10.16 35.79 19.57
C LEU A 306 -11.10 36.29 18.47
N GLN A 307 -12.41 36.25 18.73
CA GLN A 307 -13.44 36.72 17.79
C GLN A 307 -13.48 38.25 17.68
N ALA A 308 -13.30 38.97 18.80
CA ALA A 308 -13.31 40.43 18.85
C ALA A 308 -12.06 41.07 18.21
N GLY A 309 -10.91 40.38 18.28
CA GLY A 309 -9.66 40.84 17.67
C GLY A 309 -9.61 40.72 16.15
N ALA A 310 -10.50 39.91 15.54
CA ALA A 310 -10.54 39.61 14.11
C ALA A 310 -11.15 40.74 13.26
N LEU A 311 -10.72 41.98 13.45
CA LEU A 311 -11.06 43.10 12.58
C LEU A 311 -10.00 43.24 11.48
N PRO A 312 -10.24 42.72 10.26
CA PRO A 312 -9.39 43.04 9.11
C PRO A 312 -9.59 44.52 8.70
N PRO A 313 -8.65 45.13 7.96
CA PRO A 313 -8.98 46.32 7.17
C PRO A 313 -10.09 45.95 6.15
N PRO A 314 -10.96 46.90 5.76
CA PRO A 314 -12.11 46.62 4.89
C PRO A 314 -11.66 45.92 3.60
N GLY A 315 -12.11 44.67 3.43
CA GLY A 315 -11.95 43.88 2.22
C GLY A 315 -13.15 44.04 1.31
N ALA A 316 -12.95 43.87 0.00
CA ALA A 316 -14.01 43.94 -1.00
C ALA A 316 -15.15 42.96 -0.67
N ALA A 317 -16.41 43.40 -0.89
CA ALA A 317 -17.62 42.60 -0.66
C ALA A 317 -17.51 41.18 -1.25
N ASP A 318 -18.15 40.21 -0.57
CA ASP A 318 -18.27 38.82 -1.03
C ASP A 318 -19.73 38.55 -1.48
N PRO A 319 -20.13 39.00 -2.68
CA PRO A 319 -21.50 38.86 -3.15
C PRO A 319 -21.88 37.40 -3.44
N GLU A 320 -20.92 36.50 -3.64
CA GLU A 320 -21.17 35.08 -3.86
C GLU A 320 -21.44 34.37 -2.53
N GLY A 321 -20.57 34.58 -1.53
CA GLY A 321 -20.81 34.11 -0.16
C GLY A 321 -22.12 34.65 0.43
N ALA A 322 -22.45 35.91 0.18
CA ALA A 322 -23.73 36.50 0.61
C ALA A 322 -24.96 35.83 -0.03
N ARG A 323 -24.87 35.38 -1.28
CA ARG A 323 -25.96 34.66 -1.96
C ARG A 323 -26.10 33.24 -1.43
N GLU A 324 -24.98 32.53 -1.23
CA GLU A 324 -24.99 31.20 -0.59
C GLU A 324 -25.62 31.28 0.82
N GLN A 325 -25.27 32.33 1.57
CA GLN A 325 -25.76 32.56 2.93
C GLN A 325 -27.28 32.85 2.98
N GLU A 326 -27.82 33.63 2.04
CA GLU A 326 -29.27 33.87 1.91
C GLU A 326 -30.03 32.62 1.48
N ALA A 327 -29.48 31.86 0.52
CA ALA A 327 -30.10 30.61 0.09
C ALA A 327 -30.18 29.60 1.24
N LEU A 328 -29.15 29.53 2.10
CA LEU A 328 -29.19 28.76 3.34
C LEU A 328 -30.30 29.25 4.28
N ALA A 329 -30.39 30.56 4.48
CA ALA A 329 -31.40 31.15 5.36
C ALA A 329 -32.83 30.82 4.88
N GLU A 330 -33.07 30.82 3.57
CA GLU A 330 -34.35 30.41 2.98
C GLU A 330 -34.64 28.92 3.20
N LYS A 331 -33.65 28.02 3.01
CA LYS A 331 -33.80 26.60 3.32
C LYS A 331 -34.17 26.37 4.79
N VAL A 332 -33.47 27.05 5.71
CA VAL A 332 -33.70 26.94 7.17
C VAL A 332 -35.09 27.47 7.56
N GLU A 333 -35.52 28.59 6.99
CA GLU A 333 -36.86 29.14 7.25
C GLU A 333 -37.96 28.24 6.68
N GLN A 334 -37.73 27.61 5.51
CA GLN A 334 -38.65 26.64 4.95
C GLN A 334 -38.78 25.40 5.84
N ALA A 335 -37.67 24.91 6.41
CA ALA A 335 -37.67 23.82 7.38
C ALA A 335 -38.45 24.19 8.66
N ALA A 336 -38.25 25.41 9.18
CA ALA A 336 -38.97 25.93 10.35
C ALA A 336 -40.50 26.00 10.09
N ARG A 337 -40.91 26.53 8.93
CA ARG A 337 -42.34 26.60 8.55
C ARG A 337 -42.97 25.23 8.36
N SER A 338 -42.27 24.31 7.69
CA SER A 338 -42.76 22.94 7.54
C SER A 338 -42.93 22.24 8.88
N LEU A 339 -42.07 22.55 9.85
CA LEU A 339 -42.20 22.05 11.22
C LEU A 339 -43.43 22.64 11.91
N GLU A 340 -43.65 23.96 11.81
CA GLU A 340 -44.84 24.64 12.35
C GLU A 340 -46.16 24.11 11.77
N GLU A 341 -46.22 23.90 10.46
CA GLU A 341 -47.40 23.34 9.79
C GLU A 341 -47.71 21.91 10.28
N SER A 342 -46.69 21.14 10.65
CA SER A 342 -46.87 19.78 11.18
C SER A 342 -47.29 19.72 12.65
N MET A 343 -47.28 20.85 13.37
CA MET A 343 -47.55 20.88 14.81
C MET A 343 -48.99 20.52 15.18
N ASP A 344 -49.95 20.78 14.30
CA ASP A 344 -51.37 20.51 14.56
C ASP A 344 -51.67 19.00 14.70
N GLU A 345 -50.79 18.16 14.16
CA GLU A 345 -50.89 16.70 14.22
C GLU A 345 -50.14 16.09 15.43
N MET A 346 -49.52 16.94 16.26
CA MET A 346 -48.66 16.52 17.37
C MET A 346 -49.35 16.59 18.74
N THR A 347 -48.88 15.79 19.68
CA THR A 347 -49.26 15.91 21.10
C THR A 347 -48.73 17.21 21.71
N PRO A 348 -49.32 17.73 22.82
CA PRO A 348 -48.86 18.98 23.45
C PRO A 348 -47.36 18.99 23.80
N GLU A 349 -46.83 17.85 24.25
CA GLU A 349 -45.41 17.70 24.60
C GLU A 349 -44.50 17.68 23.36
N GLN A 350 -44.97 17.16 22.23
CA GLN A 350 -44.27 17.22 20.95
C GLN A 350 -44.34 18.63 20.36
N GLN A 351 -45.49 19.30 20.48
CA GLN A 351 -45.66 20.69 20.05
C GLN A 351 -44.68 21.63 20.74
N GLU A 352 -44.45 21.46 22.04
CA GLU A 352 -43.48 22.29 22.77
C GLU A 352 -42.05 22.14 22.23
N ALA A 353 -41.62 20.91 21.93
CA ALA A 353 -40.33 20.64 21.32
C ALA A 353 -40.23 21.18 19.87
N ALA A 354 -41.30 21.01 19.08
CA ALA A 354 -41.38 21.54 17.71
C ALA A 354 -41.32 23.07 17.68
N ARG A 355 -41.99 23.75 18.63
CA ARG A 355 -41.91 25.22 18.80
C ARG A 355 -40.50 25.69 19.10
N ALA A 356 -39.83 25.04 20.06
CA ALA A 356 -38.47 25.38 20.43
C ALA A 356 -37.52 25.24 19.23
N ALA A 357 -37.61 24.11 18.51
CA ALA A 357 -36.82 23.87 17.31
C ALA A 357 -37.10 24.88 16.18
N SER A 358 -38.38 25.21 15.93
CA SER A 358 -38.75 26.23 14.93
C SER A 358 -38.21 27.62 15.28
N GLN A 359 -38.28 28.00 16.57
CA GLN A 359 -37.77 29.29 17.03
C GLN A 359 -36.25 29.38 16.87
N SER A 360 -35.50 28.35 17.25
CA SER A 360 -34.06 28.30 17.04
C SER A 360 -33.70 28.31 15.55
N ALA A 361 -34.41 27.57 14.70
CA ALA A 361 -34.20 27.59 13.25
C ALA A 361 -34.47 29.00 12.66
N SER A 362 -35.53 29.67 13.11
CA SER A 362 -35.85 31.04 12.68
C SER A 362 -34.77 32.04 13.11
N GLN A 363 -34.23 31.90 14.33
CA GLN A 363 -33.11 32.71 14.82
C GLN A 363 -31.84 32.45 14.01
N ALA A 364 -31.55 31.20 13.65
CA ALA A 364 -30.44 30.87 12.75
C ALA A 364 -30.60 31.57 11.40
N ALA A 365 -31.77 31.46 10.75
CA ALA A 365 -32.04 32.11 9.48
C ALA A 365 -31.89 33.64 9.55
N GLU A 366 -32.27 34.27 10.66
CA GLU A 366 -32.05 35.71 10.87
C GLU A 366 -30.56 36.06 10.94
N GLN A 367 -29.76 35.29 11.70
CA GLN A 367 -28.31 35.51 11.79
C GLN A 367 -27.62 35.28 10.45
N MET A 368 -28.07 34.29 9.67
CA MET A 368 -27.59 34.07 8.31
C MET A 368 -27.88 35.27 7.41
N ARG A 369 -29.09 35.85 7.45
CA ARG A 369 -29.40 37.06 6.66
C ARG A 369 -28.54 38.24 7.07
N ARG A 370 -28.33 38.45 8.37
CA ARG A 370 -27.43 39.50 8.86
C ARG A 370 -25.99 39.25 8.41
N ALA A 371 -25.53 37.99 8.37
CA ALA A 371 -24.22 37.63 7.84
C ALA A 371 -24.11 37.93 6.34
N ALA A 372 -25.17 37.63 5.56
CA ALA A 372 -25.23 37.94 4.13
C ALA A 372 -25.21 39.45 3.88
N GLU A 373 -25.93 40.24 4.69
CA GLU A 373 -25.88 41.71 4.65
C GLU A 373 -24.48 42.23 4.96
N ALA A 374 -23.84 41.71 6.01
CA ALA A 374 -22.46 42.08 6.37
C ALA A 374 -21.45 41.78 5.25
N MET A 375 -21.62 40.63 4.56
CA MET A 375 -20.82 40.27 3.39
C MET A 375 -21.05 41.18 2.17
N ARG A 376 -22.24 41.78 2.03
CA ARG A 376 -22.54 42.77 0.98
C ARG A 376 -22.05 44.16 1.29
N SER A 377 -22.13 44.58 2.55
CA SER A 377 -21.96 45.98 2.96
C SER A 377 -20.50 46.36 3.29
N GLU A 378 -19.51 45.63 2.76
CA GLU A 378 -18.08 45.78 3.09
C GLU A 378 -17.75 45.63 4.59
N ASP A 379 -18.69 45.11 5.40
CA ASP A 379 -18.52 44.83 6.83
C ASP A 379 -18.26 43.33 7.06
N LEU A 380 -17.33 42.80 6.27
CA LEU A 380 -16.92 41.39 6.34
C LEU A 380 -16.35 41.00 7.71
N SER A 381 -16.01 41.96 8.55
CA SER A 381 -15.55 41.75 9.93
C SER A 381 -16.63 41.14 10.84
N ARG A 382 -17.91 41.46 10.58
CA ARG A 382 -19.04 40.94 11.37
C ARG A 382 -19.57 39.60 10.88
N ALA A 383 -19.31 39.24 9.63
CA ALA A 383 -19.84 38.03 9.02
C ALA A 383 -19.46 36.74 9.79
N PRO A 384 -18.21 36.51 10.22
CA PRO A 384 -17.83 35.30 10.96
C PRO A 384 -18.58 35.12 12.28
N GLY A 385 -18.76 36.20 13.05
CA GLY A 385 -19.50 36.15 14.32
C GLY A 385 -20.98 35.80 14.12
N LEU A 386 -21.61 36.40 13.10
CA LEU A 386 -23.00 36.09 12.74
C LEU A 386 -23.14 34.67 12.17
N GLN A 387 -22.16 34.20 11.40
CA GLN A 387 -22.12 32.83 10.91
C GLN A 387 -22.01 31.82 12.05
N GLN A 388 -21.20 32.11 13.07
CA GLN A 388 -21.05 31.25 14.24
C GLN A 388 -22.33 31.21 15.08
N GLN A 389 -22.97 32.36 15.31
CA GLN A 389 -24.28 32.41 15.99
C GLN A 389 -25.33 31.62 15.22
N ALA A 390 -25.34 31.68 13.88
CA ALA A 390 -26.21 30.84 13.08
C ALA A 390 -25.94 29.34 13.28
N VAL A 391 -24.67 28.91 13.37
CA VAL A 391 -24.31 27.51 13.69
C VAL A 391 -24.84 27.09 15.06
N GLU A 392 -24.71 27.95 16.08
CA GLU A 392 -25.21 27.67 17.43
C GLU A 392 -26.73 27.51 17.47
N TYR A 393 -27.47 28.40 16.79
CA TYR A 393 -28.92 28.30 16.69
C TYR A 393 -29.37 27.08 15.87
N LEU A 394 -28.65 26.71 14.80
CA LEU A 394 -28.91 25.47 14.08
C LEU A 394 -28.68 24.24 14.95
N LYS A 395 -27.63 24.23 15.78
CA LYS A 395 -27.37 23.15 16.73
C LYS A 395 -28.50 23.01 17.75
N GLN A 396 -28.99 24.13 18.29
CA GLN A 396 -30.16 24.11 19.18
C GLN A 396 -31.43 23.61 18.48
N ALA A 397 -31.64 24.00 17.21
CA ALA A 397 -32.75 23.52 16.42
C ALA A 397 -32.67 21.99 16.17
N GLU A 398 -31.48 21.49 15.85
CA GLU A 398 -31.20 20.04 15.72
C GLU A 398 -31.46 19.29 17.03
N GLU A 399 -31.01 19.81 18.18
CA GLU A 399 -31.26 19.20 19.49
C GLU A 399 -32.76 19.15 19.81
N GLY A 400 -33.50 20.20 19.47
CA GLY A 400 -34.96 20.24 19.58
C GLY A 400 -35.65 19.22 18.67
N MET A 401 -35.18 19.07 17.43
CA MET A 401 -35.67 18.07 16.48
C MET A 401 -35.38 16.63 16.94
N GLN A 402 -34.20 16.38 17.53
CA GLN A 402 -33.87 15.08 18.09
C GLN A 402 -34.78 14.72 19.27
N LEU A 403 -35.05 15.67 20.17
CA LEU A 403 -36.01 15.47 21.26
C LEU A 403 -37.41 15.16 20.73
N LEU A 404 -37.81 15.85 19.66
CA LEU A 404 -39.09 15.63 19.00
C LEU A 404 -39.17 14.22 18.38
N GLU A 405 -38.16 13.79 17.64
CA GLU A 405 -38.09 12.44 17.04
C GLU A 405 -38.17 11.33 18.10
N ARG A 406 -37.47 11.48 19.24
CA ARG A 406 -37.56 10.53 20.36
C ARG A 406 -38.99 10.39 20.89
N LYS A 407 -39.75 11.49 20.94
CA LYS A 407 -41.15 11.47 21.39
C LYS A 407 -42.09 10.80 20.39
N PHE A 408 -41.66 10.50 19.17
CA PHE A 408 -42.43 9.72 18.20
C PHE A 408 -42.20 8.21 18.29
N LEU A 409 -41.19 7.76 19.03
CA LEU A 409 -40.90 6.33 19.20
C LEU A 409 -41.92 5.66 20.11
N ASN A 410 -42.57 4.62 19.61
CA ASN A 410 -43.44 3.76 20.42
C ASN A 410 -42.63 2.65 21.11
N GLU A 411 -43.29 1.90 21.99
CA GLU A 411 -42.68 0.81 22.77
C GLU A 411 -42.14 -0.33 21.89
N GLU A 412 -42.75 -0.61 20.73
CA GLU A 412 -42.27 -1.64 19.81
C GLU A 412 -40.99 -1.20 19.10
N ASP A 413 -40.93 0.07 18.68
CA ASP A 413 -39.78 0.67 18.01
C ASP A 413 -38.60 0.84 18.98
N ARG A 414 -38.87 1.18 20.26
CA ARG A 414 -37.86 1.15 21.33
C ARG A 414 -37.24 -0.22 21.50
N ARG A 415 -38.05 -1.29 21.51
CA ARG A 415 -37.53 -2.67 21.59
C ARG A 415 -36.72 -3.08 20.36
N LYS A 416 -37.07 -2.59 19.17
CA LYS A 416 -36.26 -2.80 17.95
C LYS A 416 -34.92 -2.07 18.08
N LEU A 417 -34.92 -0.83 18.56
CA LEU A 417 -33.73 -0.04 18.86
C LEU A 417 -32.80 -0.72 19.89
N GLU A 418 -33.34 -1.28 20.97
CA GLU A 418 -32.55 -2.04 21.95
C GLU A 418 -31.84 -3.25 21.33
N ARG A 419 -32.50 -3.94 20.39
CA ARG A 419 -31.88 -5.04 19.63
C ARG A 419 -30.78 -4.54 18.70
N LEU A 420 -31.00 -3.41 18.01
CA LEU A 420 -29.98 -2.77 17.18
C LEU A 420 -28.75 -2.38 18.01
N VAL A 421 -28.93 -1.80 19.20
CA VAL A 421 -27.82 -1.47 20.12
C VAL A 421 -27.02 -2.72 20.51
N ALA A 422 -27.69 -3.84 20.76
CA ALA A 422 -27.03 -5.10 21.09
C ALA A 422 -26.21 -5.64 19.91
N GLN A 423 -26.77 -5.61 18.69
CA GLN A 423 -26.07 -6.03 17.47
C GLN A 423 -24.90 -5.09 17.13
N GLN A 424 -25.08 -3.77 17.29
CA GLN A 424 -24.02 -2.78 17.09
C GLN A 424 -22.82 -3.05 17.99
N ARG A 425 -23.05 -3.47 19.25
CA ARG A 425 -21.99 -3.82 20.20
C ARG A 425 -21.18 -5.05 19.74
N GLU A 426 -21.82 -6.03 19.12
CA GLU A 426 -21.15 -7.22 18.59
C GLU A 426 -20.27 -6.85 17.39
N ILE A 427 -20.82 -6.05 16.47
CA ILE A 427 -20.10 -5.52 15.31
C ILE A 427 -18.88 -4.69 15.75
N GLU A 428 -19.06 -3.75 16.67
CA GLU A 428 -17.97 -2.93 17.23
C GLU A 428 -16.82 -3.79 17.79
N GLN A 429 -17.14 -4.87 18.52
CA GLN A 429 -16.13 -5.77 19.07
C GLN A 429 -15.34 -6.51 17.98
N ARG A 430 -16.02 -6.97 16.93
CA ARG A 430 -15.38 -7.61 15.76
C ARG A 430 -14.48 -6.62 15.03
N THR A 431 -14.94 -5.40 14.79
CA THR A 431 -14.14 -4.33 14.18
C THR A 431 -12.89 -4.02 15.00
N ARG A 432 -13.00 -3.92 16.34
CA ARG A 432 -11.83 -3.74 17.23
C ARG A 432 -10.87 -4.92 17.19
N ALA A 433 -11.37 -6.15 17.06
CA ALA A 433 -10.52 -7.33 16.94
C ALA A 433 -9.73 -7.31 15.63
N VAL A 434 -10.38 -6.96 14.51
CA VAL A 434 -9.72 -6.77 13.21
C VAL A 434 -8.70 -5.63 13.25
N ALA A 435 -9.06 -4.48 13.82
CA ALA A 435 -8.15 -3.34 13.95
C ALA A 435 -6.89 -3.70 14.75
N ARG A 436 -7.02 -4.48 15.84
CA ARG A 436 -5.88 -4.98 16.61
C ARG A 436 -5.02 -5.94 15.80
N LYS A 437 -5.63 -6.86 15.05
CA LYS A 437 -4.90 -7.80 14.19
C LYS A 437 -4.02 -7.04 13.18
N LEU A 438 -4.62 -6.08 12.49
CA LEU A 438 -3.96 -5.20 11.52
C LEU A 438 -2.91 -4.25 12.13
N GLN A 439 -2.91 -4.05 13.45
CA GLN A 439 -1.94 -3.20 14.14
C GLN A 439 -0.72 -3.99 14.63
N ILE A 440 -0.89 -5.29 14.88
CA ILE A 440 0.18 -6.19 15.31
C ILE A 440 1.05 -6.59 14.11
N GLU A 441 0.43 -6.80 12.95
CA GLU A 441 1.11 -7.00 11.66
C GLU A 441 1.63 -5.62 11.19
N GLN A 442 2.95 -5.39 11.28
CA GLN A 442 3.57 -4.07 11.08
C GLN A 442 4.26 -3.92 9.72
N GLU A 443 3.51 -4.03 8.62
CA GLU A 443 3.95 -3.53 7.32
C GLU A 443 3.35 -2.13 7.02
N LEU A 444 4.05 -1.30 6.23
CA LEU A 444 3.62 0.08 5.92
C LEU A 444 2.22 0.15 5.29
N ALA A 445 1.80 -0.90 4.58
CA ALA A 445 0.49 -1.00 3.94
C ALA A 445 -0.64 -1.34 4.93
N GLU A 446 -0.37 -2.20 5.91
CA GLU A 446 -1.34 -2.58 6.96
C GLU A 446 -1.65 -1.42 7.88
N ARG A 447 -0.73 -0.46 8.03
CA ARG A 447 -0.96 0.76 8.82
C ARG A 447 -2.14 1.59 8.31
N ASP A 448 -2.42 1.61 7.01
CA ASP A 448 -3.58 2.33 6.46
C ASP A 448 -4.86 1.56 6.74
N ALA A 449 -4.86 0.25 6.53
CA ALA A 449 -5.99 -0.63 6.84
C ALA A 449 -6.33 -0.61 8.34
N GLY A 450 -5.33 -0.73 9.20
CA GLY A 450 -5.46 -0.69 10.65
C GLY A 450 -5.95 0.66 11.17
N ARG A 451 -5.46 1.78 10.62
CA ARG A 451 -5.99 3.13 10.97
C ARG A 451 -7.45 3.28 10.58
N SER A 452 -7.82 2.87 9.37
CA SER A 452 -9.20 2.99 8.88
C SER A 452 -10.13 2.07 9.70
N ALA A 453 -9.73 0.84 9.98
CA ALA A 453 -10.48 -0.08 10.86
C ALA A 453 -10.61 0.45 12.30
N HIS A 454 -9.59 1.16 12.81
CA HIS A 454 -9.66 1.81 14.12
C HIS A 454 -10.67 2.96 14.13
N GLN A 455 -10.63 3.82 13.11
CA GLN A 455 -11.61 4.91 12.95
C GLN A 455 -13.03 4.38 12.81
N ALA A 456 -13.25 3.28 12.06
CA ALA A 456 -14.54 2.62 11.99
C ALA A 456 -15.03 2.16 13.38
N ALA A 457 -14.16 1.54 14.19
CA ALA A 457 -14.50 1.12 15.54
C ALA A 457 -14.85 2.30 16.47
N GLU A 458 -14.18 3.44 16.32
CA GLU A 458 -14.53 4.67 17.06
C GLU A 458 -15.91 5.18 16.66
N GLN A 459 -16.22 5.23 15.35
CA GLN A 459 -17.55 5.66 14.89
C GLN A 459 -18.66 4.71 15.35
N MET A 460 -18.45 3.39 15.29
CA MET A 460 -19.42 2.41 15.80
C MET A 460 -19.72 2.57 17.30
N ASN A 461 -18.74 2.98 18.10
CA ASN A 461 -18.96 3.31 19.51
C ASN A 461 -19.86 4.55 19.66
N VAL A 462 -19.69 5.55 18.78
CA VAL A 462 -20.60 6.72 18.71
C VAL A 462 -22.00 6.28 18.28
N VAL A 463 -22.14 5.46 17.24
CA VAL A 463 -23.43 4.89 16.78
C VAL A 463 -24.16 4.20 17.93
N GLN A 464 -23.46 3.35 18.68
CA GLN A 464 -24.02 2.67 19.86
C GLN A 464 -24.50 3.67 20.92
N GLY A 465 -23.72 4.72 21.18
CA GLY A 465 -24.08 5.80 22.11
C GLY A 465 -25.33 6.56 21.68
N GLU A 466 -25.43 6.90 20.39
CA GLU A 466 -26.57 7.63 19.85
C GLU A 466 -27.84 6.78 19.79
N PHE A 467 -27.76 5.51 19.39
CA PHE A 467 -28.90 4.59 19.47
C PHE A 467 -29.36 4.35 20.92
N ARG A 468 -28.46 4.27 21.90
CA ARG A 468 -28.85 4.19 23.33
C ARG A 468 -29.58 5.43 23.82
N LYS A 469 -29.24 6.59 23.27
CA LYS A 469 -29.94 7.85 23.56
C LYS A 469 -31.23 7.98 22.75
N GLU A 470 -31.62 6.99 21.95
CA GLU A 470 -32.75 7.06 21.01
C GLU A 470 -32.56 8.13 19.91
N ASN A 471 -31.32 8.53 19.62
CA ASN A 471 -30.98 9.46 18.54
C ASN A 471 -30.71 8.70 17.24
N LEU A 472 -31.79 8.30 16.57
CA LEU A 472 -31.71 7.49 15.34
C LEU A 472 -30.90 8.17 14.24
N ASP A 473 -31.09 9.48 14.08
CA ASP A 473 -30.48 10.19 12.97
C ASP A 473 -28.97 10.37 13.09
N SER A 474 -28.50 10.78 14.26
CA SER A 474 -27.06 10.86 14.50
C SER A 474 -26.44 9.46 14.42
N GLY A 475 -27.14 8.43 14.89
CA GLY A 475 -26.66 7.05 14.78
C GLY A 475 -26.59 6.54 13.34
N ILE A 476 -27.58 6.84 12.49
CA ILE A 476 -27.57 6.48 11.06
C ILE A 476 -26.40 7.16 10.36
N TRP A 477 -26.19 8.45 10.61
CA TRP A 477 -25.10 9.19 9.98
C TRP A 477 -23.71 8.68 10.39
N GLU A 478 -23.48 8.41 11.67
CA GLU A 478 -22.20 7.86 12.13
C GLU A 478 -21.97 6.42 11.61
N ALA A 479 -23.05 5.65 11.39
CA ALA A 479 -22.96 4.33 10.78
C ALA A 479 -22.50 4.40 9.31
N GLU A 480 -22.96 5.40 8.54
CA GLU A 480 -22.45 5.63 7.17
C GLU A 480 -20.95 5.87 7.16
N ARG A 481 -20.45 6.69 8.09
CA ARG A 481 -19.01 6.97 8.21
C ARG A 481 -18.22 5.73 8.62
N ALA A 482 -18.75 4.93 9.54
CA ALA A 482 -18.14 3.66 9.92
C ALA A 482 -18.00 2.72 8.70
N ILE A 483 -19.03 2.63 7.87
CA ILE A 483 -19.03 1.83 6.63
C ILE A 483 -18.00 2.35 5.62
N GLU A 484 -17.87 3.67 5.47
CA GLU A 484 -16.87 4.27 4.59
C GLU A 484 -15.44 3.89 5.01
N TYR A 485 -15.12 4.03 6.31
CA TYR A 485 -13.81 3.61 6.85
C TYR A 485 -13.54 2.10 6.69
N LEU A 486 -14.56 1.26 6.81
CA LEU A 486 -14.40 -0.18 6.53
C LEU A 486 -14.15 -0.47 5.06
N ARG A 487 -14.80 0.27 4.14
CA ARG A 487 -14.53 0.15 2.70
C ARG A 487 -13.09 0.59 2.37
N GLU A 488 -12.60 1.65 2.99
CA GLU A 488 -11.20 2.08 2.86
C GLU A 488 -10.23 1.01 3.38
N ALA A 489 -10.53 0.39 4.53
CA ALA A 489 -9.74 -0.70 5.09
C ALA A 489 -9.71 -1.92 4.15
N ALA A 490 -10.86 -2.34 3.61
CA ALA A 490 -10.96 -3.43 2.65
C ALA A 490 -10.15 -3.14 1.37
N GLN A 491 -10.21 -1.92 0.85
CA GLN A 491 -9.42 -1.50 -0.31
C GLN A 491 -7.92 -1.49 -0.04
N ALA A 492 -7.49 -1.08 1.16
CA ALA A 492 -6.08 -1.16 1.57
C ALA A 492 -5.61 -2.63 1.61
N LEU A 493 -6.41 -3.53 2.18
CA LEU A 493 -6.09 -4.97 2.22
C LEU A 493 -6.06 -5.60 0.83
N ARG A 494 -6.98 -5.23 -0.08
CA ARG A 494 -6.92 -5.66 -1.49
C ARG A 494 -5.62 -5.24 -2.17
N ARG A 495 -5.16 -4.01 -1.93
CA ARG A 495 -3.89 -3.52 -2.49
C ARG A 495 -2.71 -4.34 -1.97
N GLN A 496 -2.74 -4.74 -0.71
CA GLN A 496 -1.71 -5.58 -0.10
C GLN A 496 -1.73 -7.01 -0.64
N GLU A 497 -2.92 -7.62 -0.77
CA GLU A 497 -3.07 -8.94 -1.38
C GLU A 497 -2.47 -8.98 -2.79
N ASN A 498 -2.68 -7.92 -3.57
CA ASN A 498 -2.08 -7.77 -4.90
C ASN A 498 -0.55 -7.64 -4.86
N ARG A 499 0.02 -7.00 -3.82
CA ARG A 499 1.48 -6.96 -3.62
C ARG A 499 2.03 -8.35 -3.34
N TYR A 500 1.45 -9.09 -2.41
CA TYR A 500 1.86 -10.47 -2.15
C TYR A 500 1.71 -11.39 -3.37
N ALA A 501 0.67 -11.19 -4.18
CA ALA A 501 0.53 -11.89 -5.46
C ALA A 501 1.66 -11.54 -6.44
N THR A 502 2.12 -10.29 -6.44
CA THR A 502 3.22 -9.81 -7.30
C THR A 502 4.55 -10.37 -6.81
N GLU A 503 4.82 -10.33 -5.51
CA GLU A 503 6.01 -10.93 -4.88
C GLU A 503 6.08 -12.44 -5.13
N GLN A 504 4.95 -13.17 -5.03
CA GLN A 504 4.90 -14.58 -5.40
C GLN A 504 5.26 -14.82 -6.86
N ALA A 505 4.75 -13.97 -7.75
CA ALA A 505 5.09 -14.05 -9.17
C ALA A 505 6.59 -13.81 -9.37
N GLU A 506 7.16 -12.78 -8.77
CA GLU A 506 8.61 -12.50 -8.83
C GLU A 506 9.45 -13.68 -8.32
N ILE A 507 9.07 -14.29 -7.19
CA ILE A 507 9.77 -15.44 -6.64
C ILE A 507 9.74 -16.62 -7.63
N LYS A 508 8.56 -16.95 -8.17
CA LYS A 508 8.38 -18.04 -9.14
C LYS A 508 9.13 -17.76 -10.45
N LEU A 509 9.10 -16.52 -10.93
CA LEU A 509 9.81 -16.10 -12.15
C LEU A 509 11.33 -16.08 -11.97
N SER A 510 11.82 -15.69 -10.80
CA SER A 510 13.24 -15.74 -10.44
C SER A 510 13.75 -17.19 -10.34
N LYS A 511 12.95 -18.10 -9.76
CA LYS A 511 13.23 -19.54 -9.78
C LYS A 511 13.34 -20.06 -11.22
N LEU A 512 12.34 -19.77 -12.04
CA LEU A 512 12.33 -20.17 -13.46
C LEU A 512 13.54 -19.61 -14.22
N GLN A 513 13.88 -18.34 -14.00
CA GLN A 513 15.06 -17.72 -14.61
C GLN A 513 16.35 -18.46 -14.22
N SER A 514 16.49 -18.85 -12.94
CA SER A 514 17.65 -19.61 -12.46
C SER A 514 17.73 -20.98 -13.13
N GLU A 515 16.60 -21.70 -13.23
CA GLU A 515 16.53 -23.02 -13.85
C GLU A 515 16.83 -22.96 -15.36
N LEU A 516 16.28 -21.97 -16.08
CA LEU A 516 16.59 -21.75 -17.49
C LEU A 516 18.05 -21.33 -17.71
N THR A 517 18.64 -20.54 -16.79
CA THR A 517 20.06 -20.16 -16.86
C THR A 517 20.94 -21.38 -16.68
N LYS A 518 20.60 -22.27 -15.72
CA LYS A 518 21.31 -23.54 -15.54
C LYS A 518 21.22 -24.40 -16.79
N LEU A 519 20.02 -24.54 -17.35
CA LEU A 519 19.80 -25.31 -18.57
C LEU A 519 20.60 -24.74 -19.76
N GLN A 520 20.68 -23.41 -19.90
CA GLN A 520 21.52 -22.76 -20.91
C GLN A 520 23.00 -23.10 -20.72
N ILE A 521 23.54 -22.96 -19.50
CA ILE A 521 24.95 -23.26 -19.19
C ILE A 521 25.28 -24.72 -19.48
N ASP A 522 24.42 -25.65 -19.03
CA ASP A 522 24.63 -27.08 -19.25
C ASP A 522 24.56 -27.43 -20.75
N GLN A 523 23.68 -26.77 -21.51
CA GLN A 523 23.57 -26.94 -22.95
C GLN A 523 24.76 -26.33 -23.72
N GLU A 524 25.31 -25.18 -23.27
CA GLU A 524 26.52 -24.57 -23.83
C GLU A 524 27.73 -25.47 -23.63
N ALA A 525 27.91 -25.97 -22.40
CA ALA A 525 28.98 -26.90 -22.07
C ALA A 525 28.89 -28.17 -22.92
N LEU A 526 27.70 -28.75 -23.04
CA LEU A 526 27.49 -29.96 -23.84
C LEU A 526 27.71 -29.71 -25.33
N ARG A 527 27.33 -28.54 -25.85
CA ARG A 527 27.60 -28.15 -27.24
C ARG A 527 29.10 -28.00 -27.51
N ASP A 528 29.83 -27.33 -26.63
CA ASP A 528 31.27 -27.10 -26.80
C ASP A 528 32.08 -28.39 -26.71
N GLU A 529 31.67 -29.31 -25.82
CA GLU A 529 32.17 -30.67 -25.73
C GLU A 529 31.87 -31.44 -27.03
N THR A 530 30.62 -31.42 -27.48
CA THR A 530 30.20 -32.01 -28.76
C THR A 530 31.05 -31.47 -29.91
N ARG A 531 31.29 -30.15 -29.98
CA ARG A 531 32.09 -29.50 -31.03
C ARG A 531 33.57 -29.89 -30.99
N THR A 532 34.14 -30.03 -29.78
CA THR A 532 35.54 -30.40 -29.59
C THR A 532 35.78 -31.84 -30.05
N GLU A 533 34.89 -32.76 -29.69
CA GLU A 533 34.90 -34.15 -30.12
C GLU A 533 34.61 -34.29 -31.64
N LEU A 534 33.93 -33.31 -32.25
CA LEU A 534 33.64 -33.22 -33.68
C LEU A 534 34.73 -32.51 -34.53
N ALA A 535 35.82 -32.03 -33.93
CA ALA A 535 36.83 -31.25 -34.66
C ALA A 535 37.55 -32.10 -35.73
N PRO A 536 37.65 -31.64 -37.00
CA PRO A 536 38.31 -32.39 -38.07
C PRO A 536 39.80 -32.58 -37.78
N GLY A 537 40.21 -33.82 -37.53
CA GLY A 537 41.59 -34.19 -37.17
C GLY A 537 41.73 -34.99 -35.87
N ALA A 538 40.67 -35.12 -35.08
CA ALA A 538 40.60 -36.10 -33.99
C ALA A 538 40.51 -37.52 -34.59
N GLY A 539 41.64 -38.08 -35.00
CA GLY A 539 41.75 -39.36 -35.71
C GLY A 539 41.44 -40.61 -34.87
N GLY A 540 40.50 -40.55 -33.93
CA GLY A 540 40.02 -41.67 -33.13
C GLY A 540 38.65 -42.13 -33.58
N THR A 541 38.45 -43.44 -33.71
CA THR A 541 37.12 -44.05 -33.60
C THR A 541 36.50 -43.56 -32.30
N TRP A 542 35.39 -42.80 -32.38
CA TRP A 542 34.60 -42.45 -31.20
C TRP A 542 34.30 -43.73 -30.42
N GLU A 543 34.72 -43.80 -29.17
CA GLU A 543 34.30 -44.90 -28.30
C GLU A 543 32.79 -44.80 -28.14
N ASP A 544 32.06 -45.89 -28.43
CA ASP A 544 30.59 -45.93 -28.34
C ASP A 544 30.08 -45.41 -26.97
N ALA A 545 30.88 -45.63 -25.92
CA ALA A 545 30.62 -45.14 -24.56
C ALA A 545 30.55 -43.60 -24.45
N SER A 546 31.46 -42.85 -25.11
CA SER A 546 31.46 -41.38 -25.06
C SER A 546 30.27 -40.79 -25.83
N ARG A 547 29.88 -41.46 -26.92
CA ARG A 547 28.68 -41.07 -27.70
C ARG A 547 27.40 -41.29 -26.89
N ASP A 548 27.30 -42.44 -26.25
CA ASP A 548 26.15 -42.79 -25.43
C ASP A 548 26.01 -41.87 -24.21
N ASP A 549 27.14 -41.44 -23.61
CA ASP A 549 27.15 -40.44 -22.52
C ASP A 549 26.65 -39.07 -22.99
N LEU A 550 27.19 -38.52 -24.09
CA LEU A 550 26.74 -37.24 -24.64
C LEU A 550 25.24 -37.27 -25.01
N ALA A 551 24.78 -38.36 -25.63
CA ALA A 551 23.37 -38.55 -25.94
C ALA A 551 22.50 -38.69 -24.69
N ALA A 552 22.99 -39.35 -23.64
CA ALA A 552 22.28 -39.48 -22.37
C ALA A 552 22.15 -38.12 -21.67
N ARG A 553 23.23 -37.34 -21.59
CA ARG A 553 23.24 -35.98 -21.04
C ARG A 553 22.33 -35.03 -21.82
N GLN A 554 22.36 -35.10 -23.15
CA GLN A 554 21.44 -34.34 -24.00
C GLN A 554 19.96 -34.71 -23.75
N GLY A 555 19.68 -35.99 -23.55
CA GLY A 555 18.36 -36.48 -23.16
C GLY A 555 17.93 -36.03 -21.77
N GLY A 556 18.87 -35.95 -20.82
CA GLY A 556 18.64 -35.41 -19.48
C GLY A 556 18.21 -33.93 -19.52
N LEU A 557 18.88 -33.11 -20.34
CA LEU A 557 18.48 -31.71 -20.55
C LEU A 557 17.09 -31.57 -21.19
N ALA A 558 16.75 -32.45 -22.15
CA ALA A 558 15.41 -32.47 -22.71
C ALA A 558 14.35 -32.83 -21.66
N GLY A 559 14.62 -33.80 -20.78
CA GLY A 559 13.73 -34.14 -19.66
C GLY A 559 13.57 -33.01 -18.65
N ALA A 560 14.62 -32.22 -18.41
CA ALA A 560 14.52 -31.01 -17.59
C ALA A 560 13.62 -29.93 -18.24
N CYS A 561 13.64 -29.80 -19.57
CA CYS A 561 12.71 -28.95 -20.30
C CYS A 561 11.26 -29.42 -20.12
N ASP A 562 11.00 -30.72 -20.23
CA ASP A 562 9.65 -31.28 -20.08
C ASP A 562 9.08 -31.03 -18.66
N ALA A 563 9.93 -31.09 -17.63
CA ALA A 563 9.54 -30.76 -16.26
C ALA A 563 9.16 -29.27 -16.10
N LEU A 564 9.99 -28.37 -16.64
CA LEU A 564 9.72 -26.93 -16.62
C LEU A 564 8.51 -26.55 -17.49
N GLU A 565 8.30 -27.24 -18.61
CA GLU A 565 7.12 -27.08 -19.47
C GLU A 565 5.85 -27.40 -18.70
N ALA A 566 5.84 -28.51 -17.95
CA ALA A 566 4.70 -28.89 -17.12
C ALA A 566 4.41 -27.85 -16.02
N GLU A 567 5.45 -27.36 -15.32
CA GLU A 567 5.29 -26.28 -14.31
C GLU A 567 4.72 -25.00 -14.94
N LEU A 568 5.18 -24.62 -16.14
CA LEU A 568 4.73 -23.42 -16.83
C LEU A 568 3.31 -23.53 -17.41
N ALA A 569 2.93 -24.71 -17.88
CA ALA A 569 1.57 -24.99 -18.33
C ALA A 569 0.57 -24.94 -17.17
N GLU A 570 0.93 -25.44 -15.99
CA GLU A 570 0.07 -25.41 -14.79
C GLU A 570 -0.24 -23.98 -14.32
N VAL A 571 0.75 -23.07 -14.43
CA VAL A 571 0.59 -21.65 -14.08
C VAL A 571 0.03 -20.79 -15.23
N GLY A 572 -0.36 -21.41 -16.34
CA GLY A 572 -1.03 -20.77 -17.47
C GLY A 572 -0.13 -19.88 -18.34
N SER A 573 1.17 -20.16 -18.38
CA SER A 573 2.17 -19.44 -19.19
C SER A 573 2.39 -20.14 -20.53
N ASP A 574 1.41 -20.04 -21.42
CA ASP A 574 1.32 -20.78 -22.68
C ASP A 574 2.51 -20.51 -23.62
N ALA A 575 2.98 -19.26 -23.69
CA ALA A 575 4.07 -18.88 -24.59
C ALA A 575 5.43 -19.43 -24.13
N TYR A 576 5.68 -19.39 -22.81
CA TYR A 576 6.90 -19.95 -22.22
C TYR A 576 6.89 -21.48 -22.25
N ALA A 577 5.74 -22.12 -21.98
CA ALA A 577 5.59 -23.57 -22.08
C ALA A 577 5.85 -24.05 -23.52
N TRP A 578 5.25 -23.40 -24.52
CA TRP A 578 5.52 -23.72 -25.93
C TRP A 578 6.99 -23.55 -26.30
N SER A 579 7.65 -22.50 -25.79
CA SER A 579 9.06 -22.23 -26.07
C SER A 579 9.97 -23.32 -25.49
N LEU A 580 9.69 -23.79 -24.28
CA LEU A 580 10.38 -24.93 -23.66
C LEU A 580 10.15 -26.23 -24.42
N HIS A 581 8.93 -26.45 -24.90
CA HIS A 581 8.62 -27.61 -25.73
C HIS A 581 9.50 -27.65 -26.99
N ASP A 582 9.65 -26.51 -27.66
CA ASP A 582 10.51 -26.37 -28.85
C ASP A 582 12.00 -26.54 -28.53
N VAL A 583 12.46 -26.05 -27.36
CA VAL A 583 13.80 -26.30 -26.84
C VAL A 583 14.02 -27.80 -26.61
N GLY A 584 13.13 -28.47 -25.86
CA GLY A 584 13.21 -29.90 -25.57
C GLY A 584 13.17 -30.75 -26.84
N SER A 585 12.35 -30.39 -27.82
CA SER A 585 12.31 -31.02 -29.14
C SER A 585 13.64 -30.88 -29.90
N SER A 586 14.25 -29.69 -29.84
CA SER A 586 15.57 -29.43 -30.41
C SER A 586 16.64 -30.29 -29.72
N MET A 587 16.61 -30.40 -28.40
CA MET A 587 17.51 -31.26 -27.62
C MET A 587 17.34 -32.75 -27.95
N ARG A 588 16.11 -33.25 -28.10
CA ARG A 588 15.83 -34.64 -28.53
C ARG A 588 16.34 -34.93 -29.95
N SER A 589 16.23 -33.95 -30.84
CA SER A 589 16.78 -34.06 -32.19
C SER A 589 18.32 -34.12 -32.17
N ALA A 590 18.96 -33.29 -31.33
CA ALA A 590 20.40 -33.35 -31.10
C ALA A 590 20.82 -34.72 -30.52
N GLN A 591 20.09 -35.23 -29.53
CA GLN A 591 20.33 -36.55 -28.94
C GLN A 591 20.29 -37.66 -30.01
N SER A 592 19.28 -37.63 -30.87
CA SER A 592 19.12 -38.64 -31.94
C SER A 592 20.27 -38.57 -32.93
N ALA A 593 20.65 -37.37 -33.37
CA ALA A 593 21.79 -37.15 -34.26
C ALA A 593 23.13 -37.64 -33.64
N ILE A 594 23.35 -37.38 -32.35
CA ILE A 594 24.52 -37.89 -31.61
C ILE A 594 24.53 -39.43 -31.61
N ARG A 595 23.41 -40.09 -31.29
CA ARG A 595 23.31 -41.57 -31.25
C ARG A 595 23.57 -42.22 -32.61
N GLU A 596 22.96 -41.67 -33.65
CA GLU A 596 23.03 -42.22 -35.00
C GLU A 596 24.44 -42.07 -35.63
N GLY A 597 25.36 -41.36 -34.95
CA GLY A 597 26.69 -41.11 -35.48
C GLY A 597 26.66 -40.22 -36.72
N HIS A 598 25.55 -39.51 -36.93
CA HIS A 598 25.46 -38.42 -37.89
C HIS A 598 26.22 -37.22 -37.30
N LEU A 599 27.54 -37.27 -37.44
CA LEU A 599 28.53 -36.25 -37.05
C LEU A 599 28.45 -34.99 -37.95
N ASP A 600 27.28 -34.71 -38.51
CA ASP A 600 26.97 -33.59 -39.38
C ASP A 600 26.82 -32.31 -38.54
N PRO A 601 26.98 -31.08 -39.10
CA PRO A 601 26.48 -29.84 -38.52
C PRO A 601 25.06 -29.89 -37.92
N GLY A 602 24.24 -30.92 -38.22
CA GLY A 602 22.93 -31.17 -37.62
C GLY A 602 22.89 -31.14 -36.09
N ALA A 603 23.68 -31.97 -35.37
CA ALA A 603 23.60 -32.05 -33.90
C ALA A 603 23.94 -30.71 -33.23
N VAL A 604 25.03 -30.08 -33.67
CA VAL A 604 25.44 -28.75 -33.19
C VAL A 604 24.40 -27.69 -33.57
N GLY A 605 23.82 -27.76 -34.77
CA GLY A 605 22.75 -26.85 -35.20
C GLY A 605 21.47 -26.97 -34.34
N HIS A 606 21.12 -28.18 -33.91
CA HIS A 606 20.02 -28.41 -32.97
C HIS A 606 20.32 -27.83 -31.57
N GLN A 607 21.54 -28.01 -31.07
CA GLN A 607 22.00 -27.43 -29.80
C GLN A 607 22.02 -25.90 -29.86
N GLU A 608 22.51 -25.32 -30.95
CA GLU A 608 22.49 -23.86 -31.16
C GLU A 608 21.07 -23.30 -31.26
N ALA A 609 20.14 -24.02 -31.89
CA ALA A 609 18.74 -23.61 -31.95
C ALA A 609 18.09 -23.61 -30.55
N ALA A 610 18.41 -24.61 -29.71
CA ALA A 610 17.99 -24.65 -28.31
C ALA A 610 18.55 -23.45 -27.53
N LEU A 611 19.84 -23.16 -27.66
CA LEU A 611 20.49 -22.04 -26.98
C LEU A 611 19.92 -20.67 -27.39
N ARG A 612 19.64 -20.44 -28.68
CA ARG A 612 19.02 -19.19 -29.14
C ARG A 612 17.64 -18.97 -28.51
N MET A 613 16.82 -20.02 -28.45
CA MET A 613 15.50 -19.92 -27.82
C MET A 613 15.59 -19.71 -26.31
N LEU A 614 16.50 -20.41 -25.62
CA LEU A 614 16.77 -20.18 -24.20
C LEU A 614 17.20 -18.74 -23.92
N SER A 615 18.04 -18.14 -24.78
CA SER A 615 18.42 -16.73 -24.66
C SER A 615 17.22 -15.80 -24.80
N ILE A 616 16.34 -16.03 -25.79
CA ILE A 616 15.12 -15.22 -25.99
C ILE A 616 14.21 -15.29 -24.76
N MET A 617 14.01 -16.49 -24.22
CA MET A 617 13.20 -16.68 -23.00
C MET A 617 13.83 -15.98 -21.79
N LEU A 618 15.14 -16.13 -21.59
CA LEU A 618 15.86 -15.50 -20.47
C LEU A 618 15.85 -13.98 -20.54
N ASP A 619 15.97 -13.40 -21.73
CA ASP A 619 15.90 -11.96 -21.91
C ASP A 619 14.47 -11.45 -21.69
N GLY A 620 13.45 -12.19 -22.14
CA GLY A 620 12.05 -11.92 -21.82
C GLY A 620 11.76 -11.92 -20.32
N LEU A 621 12.30 -12.91 -19.58
CA LEU A 621 12.14 -12.99 -18.12
C LEU A 621 12.90 -11.87 -17.39
N LYS A 622 14.12 -11.52 -17.81
CA LYS A 622 14.87 -10.40 -17.23
C LYS A 622 14.11 -9.08 -17.38
N GLU A 623 13.57 -8.82 -18.56
CA GLU A 623 12.75 -7.62 -18.79
C GLU A 623 11.49 -7.62 -17.92
N LEU A 624 10.83 -8.77 -17.80
CA LEU A 624 9.62 -8.90 -17.00
C LEU A 624 9.91 -8.69 -15.51
N LEU A 625 10.94 -9.34 -14.96
CA LEU A 625 11.37 -9.14 -13.57
C LEU A 625 11.78 -7.69 -13.33
N GLY A 626 12.52 -7.06 -14.25
CA GLY A 626 12.86 -5.64 -14.15
C GLY A 626 11.64 -4.71 -14.13
N ARG A 627 10.58 -5.05 -14.89
CA ARG A 627 9.31 -4.30 -14.86
C ARG A 627 8.57 -4.47 -13.53
N LEU A 628 8.50 -5.69 -13.00
CA LEU A 628 7.85 -5.95 -11.70
C LEU A 628 8.57 -5.20 -10.57
N GLU A 629 9.91 -5.25 -10.54
CA GLU A 629 10.72 -4.48 -9.58
C GLU A 629 10.47 -2.96 -9.69
N ASP A 630 10.36 -2.42 -10.91
CA ASP A 630 10.11 -1.00 -11.13
C ASP A 630 8.70 -0.57 -10.73
N GLU A 631 7.70 -1.45 -10.89
CA GLU A 631 6.32 -1.22 -10.45
C GLU A 631 6.22 -1.18 -8.92
N ASP A 632 6.89 -2.12 -8.25
CA ASP A 632 6.97 -2.17 -6.78
C ASP A 632 7.66 -0.91 -6.22
N ARG A 633 8.82 -0.53 -6.79
CA ARG A 633 9.54 0.71 -6.39
C ARG A 633 8.71 1.98 -6.56
N ARG A 634 7.80 2.01 -7.53
CA ARG A 634 6.93 3.17 -7.78
C ARG A 634 5.68 3.18 -6.90
N GLY A 635 5.44 2.13 -6.11
CA GLY A 635 4.22 1.97 -5.32
C GLY A 635 2.95 1.98 -6.18
N GLN A 636 3.09 1.77 -7.50
CA GLN A 636 1.97 1.76 -8.42
C GLN A 636 1.40 0.35 -8.39
N ALA A 637 0.34 0.15 -7.61
CA ALA A 637 -0.49 -1.03 -7.78
C ALA A 637 -0.91 -1.10 -9.27
N PRO A 638 -0.85 -2.28 -9.91
CA PRO A 638 -1.16 -2.41 -11.33
C PRO A 638 -2.55 -1.82 -11.62
N ARG A 639 -2.58 -0.70 -12.37
CA ARG A 639 -3.77 0.15 -12.57
C ARG A 639 -4.92 -0.52 -13.35
N GLN A 640 -4.75 -1.76 -13.82
CA GLN A 640 -5.72 -2.42 -14.71
C GLN A 640 -6.39 -3.68 -14.14
N MET A 641 -6.05 -4.18 -12.95
CA MET A 641 -6.60 -5.47 -12.46
C MET A 641 -7.49 -5.37 -11.22
N ALA A 642 -7.85 -4.16 -10.77
CA ALA A 642 -8.62 -3.98 -9.53
C ALA A 642 -10.13 -4.34 -9.63
N GLN A 643 -10.66 -4.71 -10.81
CA GLN A 643 -12.10 -4.86 -11.01
C GLN A 643 -12.64 -6.30 -11.08
N THR A 644 -11.83 -7.31 -11.37
CA THR A 644 -12.31 -8.70 -11.47
C THR A 644 -12.00 -9.45 -10.19
N GLY A 645 -13.00 -9.54 -9.30
CA GLY A 645 -12.95 -10.41 -8.13
C GLY A 645 -12.66 -11.85 -8.55
N ASP A 646 -11.78 -12.51 -7.81
CA ASP A 646 -11.48 -13.96 -7.85
C ASP A 646 -10.67 -14.55 -9.01
N MET A 647 -10.18 -13.77 -10.00
CA MET A 647 -9.26 -14.35 -10.99
C MET A 647 -7.84 -14.46 -10.41
N LYS A 648 -7.34 -15.70 -10.28
CA LYS A 648 -5.91 -15.98 -10.03
C LYS A 648 -5.09 -15.20 -11.06
N MET A 649 -4.26 -14.26 -10.61
CA MET A 649 -3.35 -13.55 -11.52
C MET A 649 -2.45 -14.57 -12.24
N PRO A 650 -2.36 -14.53 -13.58
CA PRO A 650 -1.42 -15.36 -14.31
C PRO A 650 0.02 -14.98 -13.93
N LEU A 651 0.92 -15.98 -13.89
CA LEU A 651 2.32 -15.78 -13.51
C LEU A 651 3.04 -14.77 -14.43
N VAL A 652 2.69 -14.80 -15.72
CA VAL A 652 3.19 -13.89 -16.75
C VAL A 652 1.99 -13.13 -17.30
N ARG A 653 2.12 -11.81 -17.44
CA ARG A 653 1.03 -11.01 -18.01
C ARG A 653 0.87 -11.29 -19.49
N ALA A 654 -0.37 -11.20 -19.93
CA ALA A 654 -0.79 -11.20 -21.33
C ALA A 654 0.17 -10.47 -22.29
N LEU A 655 0.46 -9.21 -21.98
CA LEU A 655 1.32 -8.35 -22.77
C LEU A 655 2.76 -8.88 -22.88
N ASP A 656 3.24 -9.55 -21.85
CA ASP A 656 4.60 -10.06 -21.80
C ASP A 656 4.75 -11.37 -22.56
N GLU A 657 3.72 -12.22 -22.56
CA GLU A 657 3.65 -13.39 -23.45
C GLU A 657 3.64 -12.97 -24.93
N LEU A 658 2.87 -11.93 -25.28
CA LEU A 658 2.88 -11.37 -26.64
C LEU A 658 4.26 -10.87 -27.07
N ARG A 659 5.01 -10.23 -26.16
CA ARG A 659 6.38 -9.77 -26.44
C ARG A 659 7.31 -10.94 -26.73
N LEU A 660 7.18 -12.04 -25.96
CA LEU A 660 7.94 -13.26 -26.21
C LEU A 660 7.59 -13.86 -27.57
N ILE A 661 6.30 -13.99 -27.89
CA ILE A 661 5.84 -14.49 -29.20
C ILE A 661 6.42 -13.66 -30.35
N LEU A 662 6.40 -12.33 -30.24
CA LEU A 662 6.99 -11.44 -31.25
C LEU A 662 8.51 -11.60 -31.37
N ALA A 663 9.22 -11.82 -30.27
CA ALA A 663 10.66 -12.09 -30.30
C ALA A 663 10.96 -13.41 -31.01
N ILE A 664 10.15 -14.44 -30.76
CA ILE A 664 10.23 -15.75 -31.42
C ILE A 664 10.00 -15.61 -32.92
N GLU A 665 8.94 -14.90 -33.34
CA GLU A 665 8.65 -14.70 -34.76
C GLU A 665 9.80 -13.98 -35.49
N ARG A 666 10.39 -12.94 -34.86
CA ARG A 666 11.55 -12.23 -35.42
C ARG A 666 12.75 -13.14 -35.58
N GLU A 667 13.03 -13.99 -34.59
CA GLU A 667 14.13 -14.95 -34.64
C GLU A 667 13.91 -16.00 -35.74
N VAL A 668 12.71 -16.59 -35.81
CA VAL A 668 12.37 -17.57 -36.85
C VAL A 668 12.49 -16.95 -38.24
N GLN A 669 12.02 -15.71 -38.41
CA GLN A 669 12.14 -14.98 -39.66
C GLN A 669 13.60 -14.67 -40.02
N SER A 670 14.41 -14.23 -39.06
CA SER A 670 15.85 -14.00 -39.22
C SER A 670 16.57 -15.27 -39.64
N ALA A 671 16.27 -16.40 -38.99
CA ALA A 671 16.85 -17.70 -39.32
C ALA A 671 16.48 -18.17 -40.74
N ILE A 672 15.23 -17.97 -41.17
CA ILE A 672 14.80 -18.25 -42.55
C ILE A 672 15.57 -17.38 -43.54
N GLN A 673 15.66 -16.07 -43.30
CA GLN A 673 16.39 -15.15 -44.19
C GLN A 673 17.88 -15.50 -44.28
N ALA A 674 18.50 -15.87 -43.15
CA ALA A 674 19.89 -16.31 -43.13
C ALA A 674 20.08 -17.62 -43.91
N ALA A 675 19.17 -18.59 -43.76
CA ALA A 675 19.21 -19.83 -44.54
C ALA A 675 19.00 -19.58 -46.04
N GLU A 676 18.06 -18.72 -46.43
CA GLU A 676 17.84 -18.32 -47.83
C GLU A 676 19.06 -17.59 -48.41
N ALA A 677 19.73 -16.72 -47.64
CA ALA A 677 20.96 -16.04 -48.05
C ALA A 677 22.13 -17.02 -48.22
N ARG A 678 22.26 -18.03 -47.35
CA ARG A 678 23.24 -19.12 -47.48
C ARG A 678 23.00 -19.95 -48.74
N ALA A 679 21.75 -20.35 -48.98
CA ALA A 679 21.37 -21.07 -50.19
C ALA A 679 21.66 -20.24 -51.46
N ALA A 680 21.37 -18.94 -51.44
CA ALA A 680 21.64 -18.03 -52.55
C ALA A 680 23.15 -17.81 -52.82
N SER A 681 23.98 -17.94 -51.78
CA SER A 681 25.44 -17.84 -51.89
C SER A 681 26.14 -19.18 -52.20
N GLY A 682 25.36 -20.23 -52.50
CA GLY A 682 25.88 -21.55 -52.90
C GLY A 682 26.42 -22.37 -51.73
N GLN A 683 26.12 -21.99 -50.48
CA GLN A 683 26.32 -22.85 -49.33
C GLN A 683 25.21 -23.89 -49.27
N ASP A 684 25.58 -25.13 -48.93
CA ASP A 684 24.63 -26.23 -48.83
C ASP A 684 23.71 -25.99 -47.62
N VAL A 685 22.43 -25.74 -47.89
CA VAL A 685 21.38 -25.65 -46.87
C VAL A 685 20.51 -26.87 -47.06
N SER A 686 20.52 -27.75 -46.06
CA SER A 686 19.81 -29.02 -46.18
C SER A 686 18.29 -28.78 -46.32
N ALA A 687 17.62 -29.52 -47.20
CA ALA A 687 16.17 -29.45 -47.34
C ALA A 687 15.42 -29.69 -45.99
N PRO A 688 15.88 -30.60 -45.11
CA PRO A 688 15.33 -30.76 -43.77
C PRO A 688 15.44 -29.51 -42.88
N GLU A 689 16.52 -28.73 -42.97
CA GLU A 689 16.70 -27.49 -42.21
C GLU A 689 15.65 -26.43 -42.59
N MET A 690 15.43 -26.24 -43.90
CA MET A 690 14.42 -25.31 -44.40
C MET A 690 12.98 -25.74 -44.09
N GLU A 691 12.70 -27.05 -44.18
CA GLU A 691 11.39 -27.61 -43.80
C GLU A 691 11.10 -27.38 -42.32
N ARG A 692 12.10 -27.59 -41.45
CA ARG A 692 12.00 -27.34 -40.02
C ARG A 692 11.76 -25.87 -39.70
N LEU A 693 12.50 -24.94 -40.32
CA LEU A 693 12.30 -23.51 -40.10
C LEU A 693 10.89 -23.05 -40.53
N ARG A 694 10.36 -23.61 -41.62
CA ARG A 694 8.98 -23.36 -42.06
C ARG A 694 7.94 -23.94 -41.12
N ALA A 695 8.15 -25.16 -40.62
CA ALA A 695 7.28 -25.78 -39.62
C ALA A 695 7.28 -24.96 -38.31
N ARG A 696 8.45 -24.48 -37.87
CA ARG A 696 8.58 -23.60 -36.70
C ARG A 696 7.84 -22.28 -36.88
N ARG A 697 7.92 -21.67 -38.07
CA ARG A 697 7.15 -20.46 -38.42
C ARG A 697 5.64 -20.69 -38.40
N ALA A 698 5.18 -21.85 -38.88
CA ALA A 698 3.76 -22.20 -38.84
C ALA A 698 3.29 -22.40 -37.40
N SER A 699 4.08 -23.10 -36.58
CA SER A 699 3.78 -23.35 -35.16
C SER A 699 3.78 -22.06 -34.32
N SER A 700 4.76 -21.16 -34.51
CA SER A 700 4.79 -19.87 -33.81
C SER A 700 3.61 -18.97 -34.19
N ARG A 701 3.17 -19.04 -35.45
CA ARG A 701 2.00 -18.30 -35.93
C ARG A 701 0.69 -18.87 -35.37
N ASP A 702 0.55 -20.19 -35.29
CA ASP A 702 -0.59 -20.84 -34.63
C ASP A 702 -0.65 -20.47 -33.14
N LEU A 703 0.50 -20.41 -32.46
CA LEU A 703 0.58 -19.88 -31.11
C LEU A 703 0.08 -18.43 -31.04
N ALA A 704 0.56 -17.54 -31.92
CA ALA A 704 0.12 -16.15 -31.97
C ALA A 704 -1.39 -16.02 -32.22
N GLU A 705 -1.95 -16.81 -33.13
CA GLU A 705 -3.39 -16.81 -33.46
C GLU A 705 -4.24 -17.32 -32.27
N LYS A 706 -3.82 -18.40 -31.59
CA LYS A 706 -4.45 -18.89 -30.35
C LYS A 706 -4.41 -17.84 -29.25
N TRP A 707 -3.26 -17.18 -29.11
CA TRP A 707 -3.06 -16.15 -28.09
C TRP A 707 -3.90 -14.90 -28.38
N GLU A 708 -4.03 -14.49 -29.64
CA GLU A 708 -4.91 -13.40 -30.08
C GLU A 708 -6.40 -13.73 -29.86
N ALA A 709 -6.79 -15.00 -30.00
CA ALA A 709 -8.15 -15.44 -29.67
C ALA A 709 -8.41 -15.37 -28.16
N LYS A 710 -7.50 -15.89 -27.33
CA LYS A 710 -7.57 -15.83 -25.87
C LYS A 710 -7.65 -14.39 -25.36
N PHE A 711 -6.80 -13.50 -25.87
CA PHE A 711 -6.80 -12.08 -25.50
C PHE A 711 -8.10 -11.36 -25.89
N ARG A 712 -8.68 -11.69 -27.05
CA ARG A 712 -9.98 -11.12 -27.47
C ARG A 712 -11.12 -11.53 -26.54
N ASP A 713 -11.05 -12.73 -25.98
CA ASP A 713 -12.05 -13.23 -25.04
C ASP A 713 -11.84 -12.66 -23.63
N GLU A 714 -10.60 -12.36 -23.21
CA GLU A 714 -10.29 -11.71 -21.92
C GLU A 714 -10.61 -10.20 -21.88
N VAL A 715 -10.61 -9.52 -23.03
CA VAL A 715 -10.89 -8.07 -23.14
C VAL A 715 -12.39 -7.77 -23.31
N ARG A 716 -13.22 -8.77 -23.64
CA ARG A 716 -14.68 -8.64 -23.77
C ARG A 716 -15.38 -8.92 -22.44
#